data_AF-A0AAN6JXE4-F1
#
_entry.id   AF-A0AAN6JXE4-F1
#
_cell.length_a   1.000
_cell.length_b   1.000
_cell.length_c   1.000
_cell.angle_alpha   90.00
_cell.angle_beta   90.00
_cell.angle_gamma   90.00
#
_symmetry.space_group_name_H-M   'P 1'
#
loop_
_entity.id
_entity.type
_entity.pdbx_description
1 polymer ?
#
loop_
_entity_poly.entity_id
_entity_poly.type
_entity_poly.pdbx_seq_one_letter_code
_entity_poly.pdbx_strand_id
1 'polypeptide(L)'
;MKRKRKTPSAETASKKPKTANSSSSCPTAALLRQYYPHVSTLREYLVSRLSKGSKQTSRRLLRYGDGSQPDDDAAVVQLLDKTLIGCFDQSSVVNYECIDHDITVFTQQLSECSEVVGPTQGAFKQSETVDFVIWSLFQRQHSWRRPAHILCHGYQRTTSPGDGGELEIVPGIPGILSSCTNPYVQTLKGKPWSMLPSLLGRKAELIIGGMLMQAGVFTPIDGSSNLFQLSGTPMSDLKPQVAKPAKEESLSREKSRASTGGRSHTEILFVRHRMLYARPSLTSRGQLRVGPNHLHVLNRLRKTDDDTETVQVMKYIFPRQFGLHNVFTSDVDPEETAMRFKDYTLREKEIAAVEQRAKRRKTTAAPLGLQSKRPHLPKRLRGAAFRLVQSIRKRHMRCPYHALLQHYCPRRVSEQTAGGGSTRNASTPAKVSAFCRAVVLHVFPDALWGAATEAEHNRELLLRRIDQFVRLRRYETMSLHDVLQGVKIRDVEWLAPPSLDNHSNLSTTDFSKRRELMAEVLYYLFDSFLITLIRGTFHVTESNVHRNQLFYFRHDDWKAMTEPALSSLKTGMLEECSAADVRKMLAKRALGVSQVRLLPKELGMRPIINLRRRAQRLQHGQMVLGKSINSLLTPAFSVLNFEKGARPEMLGSALFSVDDIFPRLQAFKHGLQRNGHGGSPLYFAKVDVQSCFDTIPQKRLMALASTIVRDDSYRIAKYGRAKLVSGQSKESPSFGARPSWKFLTKASASSRPFSFADETVADTNEGRSRTVYIDNVVQKAESRKAVLDLLEEHVQANLIRIDQRYYRQKRGIPQGSIVSSLLCSYLYAGLESDVLGFLAEGQTLLLRLIDDFLVISTDRSVAERFMHVMHAGIPEYGVQVKAEKSRANFDVLVRGKAIARLPQHSDFAYCGHAINTVSLDLSKDHERRRKTNIADSVTVDCSRLPGQTFYRKTLNAVKLQMHAMLLSTKYNGVQTVWANLYHSFSEVALKSYHYLHSLPAGKEPGEGLVIRTLDEVVKLACVLMKRRKRTSKDILPYECCVSNAQARWLAYTAFHAVFLQRQTKHGGLLQWLKTQLASRDLGVQRKLLEPVAKGYR
;
A
#
# COMPACT_ATOMS: atom_id res chain seq x y z
N MET A 1 -30.22 50.32 -65.56
CA MET A 1 -28.88 50.66 -66.10
C MET A 1 -27.80 49.90 -65.34
N LYS A 2 -26.73 49.50 -66.05
CA LYS A 2 -25.46 48.92 -65.56
C LYS A 2 -25.40 47.40 -65.23
N ARG A 3 -24.79 46.71 -66.22
CA ARG A 3 -23.85 45.56 -66.19
C ARG A 3 -24.25 44.24 -65.52
N LYS A 4 -24.45 43.23 -66.40
CA LYS A 4 -24.56 41.79 -66.16
C LYS A 4 -23.38 41.23 -65.34
N ARG A 5 -23.71 40.45 -64.31
CA ARG A 5 -22.83 39.48 -63.62
C ARG A 5 -22.39 38.38 -64.59
N LYS A 6 -21.09 38.12 -64.67
CA LYS A 6 -20.51 36.83 -65.10
C LYS A 6 -19.98 36.11 -63.87
N THR A 7 -20.43 34.88 -63.67
CA THR A 7 -19.82 33.87 -62.80
C THR A 7 -18.42 33.53 -63.28
N PRO A 8 -17.45 33.31 -62.37
CA PRO A 8 -16.30 32.47 -62.66
C PRO A 8 -16.29 31.20 -61.82
N SER A 9 -15.78 30.19 -62.51
CA SER A 9 -15.57 28.79 -62.20
C SER A 9 -14.69 28.50 -60.99
N ALA A 10 -14.85 27.29 -60.49
CA ALA A 10 -14.15 26.69 -59.37
C ALA A 10 -12.63 26.68 -59.53
N GLU A 11 -11.93 27.28 -58.58
CA GLU A 11 -10.54 26.95 -58.24
C GLU A 11 -10.52 26.22 -56.90
N THR A 12 -10.14 24.95 -56.98
CA THR A 12 -9.89 24.04 -55.86
C THR A 12 -8.69 24.51 -55.04
N ALA A 13 -8.94 25.27 -53.98
CA ALA A 13 -7.94 25.55 -52.97
C ALA A 13 -7.56 24.28 -52.22
N SER A 14 -6.29 23.84 -52.36
CA SER A 14 -5.74 22.67 -51.67
C SER A 14 -5.95 22.78 -50.15
N LYS A 15 -6.65 21.80 -49.58
CA LYS A 15 -6.86 21.68 -48.13
C LYS A 15 -5.52 21.39 -47.46
N LYS A 16 -5.12 22.24 -46.51
CA LYS A 16 -4.11 21.87 -45.50
C LYS A 16 -4.55 20.57 -44.81
N PRO A 17 -3.70 19.54 -44.70
CA PRO A 17 -4.05 18.34 -43.96
C PRO A 17 -4.23 18.70 -42.49
N LYS A 18 -5.45 18.50 -41.98
CA LYS A 18 -5.75 18.58 -40.55
C LYS A 18 -4.97 17.45 -39.87
N THR A 19 -3.88 17.76 -39.17
CA THR A 19 -3.27 16.85 -38.20
C THR A 19 -4.30 16.60 -37.09
N ALA A 20 -4.99 15.47 -37.15
CA ALA A 20 -5.90 15.05 -36.11
C ALA A 20 -5.13 14.92 -34.79
N ASN A 21 -5.70 15.44 -33.69
CA ASN A 21 -5.21 15.30 -32.31
C ASN A 21 -5.10 13.81 -31.89
N SER A 22 -4.08 13.10 -32.35
CA SER A 22 -3.83 11.68 -32.03
C SER A 22 -3.42 11.49 -30.56
N SER A 23 -2.85 12.51 -29.92
CA SER A 23 -2.49 12.55 -28.50
C SER A 23 -3.67 12.44 -27.52
N SER A 24 -4.91 12.58 -28.01
CA SER A 24 -6.14 12.41 -27.23
C SER A 24 -6.64 10.96 -27.15
N SER A 25 -6.10 10.07 -27.98
CA SER A 25 -6.59 8.69 -28.14
C SER A 25 -5.93 7.65 -27.21
N CYS A 26 -4.72 7.92 -26.69
CA CYS A 26 -3.99 6.97 -25.85
C CYS A 26 -4.53 7.01 -24.40
N PRO A 27 -5.17 5.93 -23.89
CA PRO A 27 -5.76 5.93 -22.54
C PRO A 27 -4.73 6.12 -21.41
N THR A 28 -3.45 5.87 -21.68
CA THR A 28 -2.34 5.97 -20.73
C THR A 28 -1.77 7.39 -20.66
N ALA A 29 -2.10 8.27 -21.62
CA ALA A 29 -1.71 9.68 -21.58
C ALA A 29 -2.25 10.40 -20.33
N ALA A 30 -3.41 10.00 -19.81
CA ALA A 30 -3.94 10.53 -18.55
C ALA A 30 -3.05 10.24 -17.33
N LEU A 31 -2.34 9.10 -17.33
CA LEU A 31 -1.37 8.77 -16.29
C LEU A 31 -0.09 9.60 -16.46
N LEU A 32 0.42 9.73 -17.70
CA LEU A 32 1.61 10.53 -17.98
C LEU A 32 1.40 12.01 -17.60
N ARG A 33 0.21 12.57 -17.88
CA ARG A 33 -0.16 13.94 -17.53
C ARG A 33 -0.19 14.25 -16.02
N GLN A 34 -0.17 13.21 -15.16
CA GLN A 34 -0.02 13.41 -13.71
C GLN A 34 1.44 13.73 -13.32
N TYR A 35 2.41 13.41 -14.17
CA TYR A 35 3.83 13.62 -13.89
C TYR A 35 4.43 14.69 -14.81
N TYR A 36 4.04 14.66 -16.09
CA TYR A 36 4.51 15.57 -17.12
C TYR A 36 3.36 16.51 -17.53
N PRO A 37 3.48 17.83 -17.35
CA PRO A 37 2.44 18.78 -17.72
C PRO A 37 2.14 18.76 -19.23
N HIS A 38 3.14 18.44 -20.07
CA HIS A 38 2.97 18.31 -21.51
C HIS A 38 3.33 16.90 -21.98
N VAL A 39 2.42 16.28 -22.74
CA VAL A 39 2.61 14.97 -23.36
C VAL A 39 2.21 15.09 -24.82
N SER A 40 3.16 14.88 -25.73
CA SER A 40 3.00 14.96 -27.18
C SER A 40 3.58 13.71 -27.85
N THR A 41 3.28 13.49 -29.14
CA THR A 41 4.00 12.45 -29.91
C THR A 41 5.44 12.90 -30.18
N LEU A 42 6.31 11.97 -30.54
CA LEU A 42 7.68 12.29 -30.95
C LEU A 42 7.68 13.23 -32.16
N ARG A 43 6.79 13.01 -33.13
CA ARG A 43 6.62 13.92 -34.29
C ARG A 43 6.28 15.34 -33.86
N GLU A 44 5.27 15.51 -33.01
CA GLU A 44 4.83 16.82 -32.50
C GLU A 44 5.95 17.52 -31.72
N TYR A 45 6.68 16.77 -30.88
CA TYR A 45 7.78 17.30 -30.08
C TYR A 45 8.92 17.82 -30.96
N LEU A 46 9.39 17.01 -31.91
CA LEU A 46 10.48 17.38 -32.81
C LEU A 46 10.11 18.61 -33.64
N VAL A 47 8.89 18.66 -34.18
CA VAL A 47 8.39 19.83 -34.94
C VAL A 47 8.36 21.10 -34.09
N SER A 48 7.99 21.00 -32.81
CA SER A 48 7.94 22.16 -31.89
C SER A 48 9.32 22.74 -31.55
N ARG A 49 10.39 21.95 -31.66
CA ARG A 49 11.76 22.36 -31.30
C ARG A 49 12.58 22.86 -32.49
N LEU A 50 12.10 22.67 -33.72
CA LEU A 50 12.72 23.25 -34.91
C LEU A 50 12.49 24.77 -34.98
N SER A 51 13.52 25.53 -35.35
CA SER A 51 13.45 26.99 -35.44
C SER A 51 12.52 27.47 -36.56
N LYS A 52 12.00 28.71 -36.46
CA LYS A 52 11.14 29.33 -37.49
C LYS A 52 11.78 29.43 -38.89
N GLY A 53 13.10 29.29 -39.00
CA GLY A 53 13.86 29.24 -40.26
C GLY A 53 13.91 27.87 -40.94
N SER A 54 13.54 26.77 -40.24
CA SER A 54 13.61 25.39 -40.76
C SER A 54 12.24 24.88 -41.25
N LYS A 55 11.49 25.72 -41.95
CA LYS A 55 10.12 25.41 -42.43
C LYS A 55 10.09 24.21 -43.38
N GLN A 56 11.15 24.01 -44.17
CA GLN A 56 11.25 22.90 -45.12
C GLN A 56 11.42 21.55 -44.40
N THR A 57 12.31 21.47 -43.40
CA THR A 57 12.52 20.27 -42.58
C THR A 57 11.30 19.94 -41.72
N SER A 58 10.64 20.95 -41.15
CA SER A 58 9.37 20.77 -40.42
C SER A 58 8.26 20.21 -41.33
N ARG A 59 8.13 20.72 -42.56
CA ARG A 59 7.18 20.18 -43.56
C ARG A 59 7.53 18.76 -43.98
N ARG A 60 8.82 18.45 -44.15
CA ARG A 60 9.32 17.10 -44.45
C ARG A 60 8.95 16.12 -43.32
N LEU A 61 9.22 16.47 -42.07
CA LEU A 61 8.85 15.66 -40.90
C LEU A 61 7.34 15.49 -40.72
N LEU A 62 6.52 16.47 -41.09
CA LEU A 62 5.06 16.35 -41.03
C LEU A 62 4.48 15.49 -42.15
N ARG A 63 5.15 15.41 -43.32
CA ARG A 63 4.72 14.65 -44.50
C ARG A 63 5.36 13.26 -44.62
N TYR A 64 6.36 12.95 -43.78
CA TYR A 64 7.07 11.67 -43.77
C TYR A 64 6.10 10.52 -43.41
N GLY A 65 5.82 9.63 -44.36
CA GLY A 65 4.84 8.53 -44.25
C GLY A 65 3.49 8.76 -44.95
N ASP A 66 3.28 9.89 -45.65
CA ASP A 66 2.02 10.22 -46.35
C ASP A 66 1.92 9.61 -47.76
N GLY A 67 2.81 8.66 -48.10
CA GLY A 67 2.85 7.97 -49.41
C GLY A 67 3.41 8.81 -50.58
N SER A 68 4.07 9.93 -50.28
CA SER A 68 4.57 10.89 -51.28
C SER A 68 6.06 10.73 -51.64
N GLN A 69 6.79 9.86 -50.95
CA GLN A 69 8.18 9.49 -51.23
C GLN A 69 8.32 7.95 -51.24
N PRO A 70 9.00 7.34 -52.23
CA PRO A 70 9.13 5.87 -52.32
C PRO A 70 10.08 5.24 -51.29
N ASP A 71 10.75 6.02 -50.45
CA ASP A 71 11.81 5.61 -49.52
C ASP A 71 11.43 5.81 -48.03
N ASP A 72 10.13 5.94 -47.74
CA ASP A 72 9.61 6.14 -46.38
C ASP A 72 9.61 4.82 -45.59
N ASP A 73 10.47 4.72 -44.56
CA ASP A 73 10.54 3.55 -43.70
C ASP A 73 9.34 3.49 -42.72
N ALA A 74 8.52 2.45 -42.86
CA ALA A 74 7.34 2.22 -42.03
C ALA A 74 7.69 2.14 -40.53
N ALA A 75 8.87 1.66 -40.15
CA ALA A 75 9.32 1.60 -38.77
C ALA A 75 9.56 3.00 -38.17
N VAL A 76 10.06 3.94 -38.97
CA VAL A 76 10.29 5.32 -38.57
C VAL A 76 8.97 6.09 -38.42
N VAL A 77 8.00 5.84 -39.31
CA VAL A 77 6.64 6.41 -39.18
C VAL A 77 5.99 5.95 -37.87
N GLN A 78 6.07 4.64 -37.58
CA GLN A 78 5.58 4.10 -36.32
C GLN A 78 6.30 4.71 -35.11
N LEU A 79 7.62 4.88 -35.18
CA LEU A 79 8.39 5.52 -34.12
C LEU A 79 7.89 6.95 -33.84
N LEU A 80 7.71 7.75 -34.89
CA LEU A 80 7.31 9.16 -34.79
C LEU A 80 5.90 9.35 -34.22
N ASP A 81 4.96 8.50 -34.61
CA ASP A 81 3.54 8.67 -34.26
C ASP A 81 3.11 7.91 -33.00
N LYS A 82 3.74 6.78 -32.71
CA LYS A 82 3.37 5.94 -31.55
C LYS A 82 4.15 6.30 -30.28
N THR A 83 5.36 6.85 -30.38
CA THR A 83 6.19 7.22 -29.22
C THR A 83 5.68 8.51 -28.58
N LEU A 84 5.53 8.51 -27.26
CA LEU A 84 5.08 9.66 -26.48
C LEU A 84 6.24 10.28 -25.70
N ILE A 85 6.29 11.61 -25.69
CA ILE A 85 7.31 12.40 -25.00
C ILE A 85 6.64 13.21 -23.89
N GLY A 86 7.09 13.00 -22.66
CA GLY A 86 6.67 13.77 -21.48
C GLY A 86 7.68 14.86 -21.14
N CYS A 87 7.24 16.13 -21.08
CA CYS A 87 8.09 17.29 -20.78
C CYS A 87 7.55 18.12 -19.61
N PHE A 88 8.45 18.73 -18.82
CA PHE A 88 8.12 19.58 -17.68
C PHE A 88 7.80 21.04 -18.03
N ASP A 89 8.28 21.55 -19.16
CA ASP A 89 8.06 22.93 -19.58
C ASP A 89 7.99 23.04 -21.12
N GLN A 90 7.02 23.79 -21.64
CA GLN A 90 6.99 24.20 -23.06
C GLN A 90 7.99 25.32 -23.36
N SER A 91 8.41 26.07 -22.34
CA SER A 91 9.11 27.34 -22.44
C SER A 91 10.52 27.37 -21.85
N SER A 92 11.00 26.28 -21.23
CA SER A 92 12.42 26.16 -20.96
C SER A 92 13.12 26.09 -22.31
N VAL A 93 13.74 27.21 -22.68
CA VAL A 93 14.81 27.26 -23.67
C VAL A 93 15.77 26.19 -23.19
N VAL A 94 15.76 25.02 -23.83
CA VAL A 94 16.84 24.05 -23.65
C VAL A 94 18.08 24.91 -23.87
N ASN A 95 18.92 25.06 -22.84
CA ASN A 95 20.06 25.95 -22.93
C ASN A 95 21.07 25.29 -23.87
N TYR A 96 20.82 25.43 -25.16
CA TYR A 96 21.57 24.78 -26.22
C TYR A 96 23.03 25.23 -26.15
N GLU A 97 23.32 26.43 -25.65
CA GLU A 97 24.68 26.93 -25.40
C GLU A 97 25.42 26.08 -24.36
N CYS A 98 24.73 25.66 -23.29
CA CYS A 98 25.32 24.78 -22.27
C CYS A 98 25.54 23.36 -22.80
N ILE A 99 24.63 22.85 -23.63
CA ILE A 99 24.80 21.54 -24.26
C ILE A 99 25.93 21.58 -25.31
N ASP A 100 26.03 22.65 -26.09
CA ASP A 100 27.07 22.87 -27.10
C ASP A 100 28.47 22.97 -26.45
N HIS A 101 28.56 23.65 -25.30
CA HIS A 101 29.76 23.66 -24.48
C HIS A 101 30.12 22.25 -23.97
N ASP A 102 29.15 21.52 -23.40
CA ASP A 102 29.36 20.14 -22.93
C ASP A 102 29.83 19.22 -24.08
N ILE A 103 29.29 19.39 -25.30
CA ILE A 103 29.69 18.63 -26.50
C ILE A 103 31.16 18.92 -26.86
N THR A 104 31.58 20.18 -26.75
CA THR A 104 32.96 20.59 -27.01
C THR A 104 33.92 19.91 -26.02
N VAL A 105 33.60 19.93 -24.73
CA VAL A 105 34.39 19.28 -23.68
C VAL A 105 34.45 17.77 -23.87
N PHE A 106 33.33 17.13 -24.21
CA PHE A 106 33.27 15.70 -24.48
C PHE A 106 34.15 15.29 -25.67
N THR A 107 34.14 16.09 -26.75
CA THR A 107 34.93 15.82 -27.96
C THR A 107 36.43 15.98 -27.70
N GLN A 108 36.83 16.96 -26.88
CA GLN A 108 38.21 17.13 -26.43
C GLN A 108 38.68 15.91 -25.63
N GLN A 109 37.92 15.48 -24.61
CA GLN A 109 38.27 14.32 -23.78
C GLN A 109 38.33 13.00 -24.56
N LEU A 110 37.46 12.83 -25.57
CA LEU A 110 37.50 11.68 -26.48
C LEU A 110 38.78 11.63 -27.31
N SER A 111 39.21 12.79 -27.82
CA SER A 111 40.43 12.92 -28.63
C SER A 111 41.70 12.65 -27.81
N GLU A 112 41.67 12.95 -26.50
CA GLU A 112 42.77 12.66 -25.57
C GLU A 112 42.81 11.19 -25.11
N CYS A 113 41.68 10.45 -25.18
CA CYS A 113 41.55 9.10 -24.60
C CYS A 113 41.59 7.93 -25.62
N SER A 114 41.48 8.16 -26.94
CA SER A 114 41.35 7.06 -27.93
C SER A 114 42.39 7.13 -29.05
N GLU A 115 43.21 6.08 -29.19
CA GLU A 115 44.08 5.87 -30.37
C GLU A 115 43.33 5.29 -31.59
N VAL A 116 42.02 4.97 -31.49
CA VAL A 116 41.31 4.16 -32.52
C VAL A 116 39.99 4.77 -33.06
N VAL A 117 39.40 5.80 -32.44
CA VAL A 117 38.13 6.40 -32.94
C VAL A 117 38.20 7.92 -32.90
N GLY A 118 38.49 8.54 -34.04
CA GLY A 118 38.37 9.99 -34.21
C GLY A 118 36.89 10.42 -34.27
N PRO A 119 36.51 11.60 -33.75
CA PRO A 119 35.15 12.12 -33.87
C PRO A 119 34.76 12.30 -35.35
N THR A 120 33.52 11.96 -35.70
CA THR A 120 33.00 12.14 -37.06
C THR A 120 33.05 13.64 -37.44
N GLN A 121 33.85 14.03 -38.44
CA GLN A 121 33.92 15.43 -38.90
C GLN A 121 32.53 15.93 -39.33
N GLY A 122 31.97 16.89 -38.59
CA GLY A 122 30.68 17.51 -38.90
C GLY A 122 29.64 17.41 -37.77
N ALA A 123 28.79 16.38 -37.80
CA ALA A 123 27.66 16.19 -36.88
C ALA A 123 27.68 14.79 -36.24
N PHE A 124 27.29 14.71 -34.97
CA PHE A 124 27.30 13.43 -34.24
C PHE A 124 26.35 12.40 -34.87
N LYS A 125 26.84 11.17 -34.99
CA LYS A 125 25.97 10.02 -35.21
C LYS A 125 25.04 9.83 -34.01
N GLN A 126 23.91 9.14 -34.21
CA GLN A 126 22.99 8.82 -33.12
C GLN A 126 23.69 8.07 -31.98
N SER A 127 24.62 7.17 -32.29
CA SER A 127 25.41 6.45 -31.30
C SER A 127 26.24 7.37 -30.41
N GLU A 128 26.95 8.31 -31.01
CA GLU A 128 27.78 9.32 -30.33
C GLU A 128 26.93 10.28 -29.50
N THR A 129 25.73 10.64 -29.99
CA THR A 129 24.78 11.47 -29.24
C THR A 129 24.29 10.78 -27.96
N VAL A 130 24.03 9.47 -28.00
CA VAL A 130 23.62 8.70 -26.81
C VAL A 130 24.78 8.59 -25.81
N ASP A 131 26.01 8.39 -26.29
CA ASP A 131 27.23 8.33 -25.47
C ASP A 131 27.50 9.66 -24.77
N PHE A 132 27.40 10.77 -25.50
CA PHE A 132 27.47 12.13 -24.96
C PHE A 132 26.44 12.37 -23.84
N VAL A 133 25.19 11.94 -24.04
CA VAL A 133 24.13 12.10 -23.02
C VAL A 133 24.47 11.37 -21.73
N ILE A 134 24.99 10.14 -21.82
CA ILE A 134 25.39 9.37 -20.64
C ILE A 134 26.53 10.10 -19.92
N TRP A 135 27.57 10.52 -20.64
CA TRP A 135 28.69 11.28 -20.07
C TRP A 135 28.22 12.57 -19.38
N SER A 136 27.40 13.39 -20.05
CA SER A 136 26.91 14.67 -19.52
C SER A 136 26.07 14.47 -18.25
N LEU A 137 25.22 13.43 -18.20
CA LEU A 137 24.44 13.08 -17.00
C LEU A 137 25.33 12.71 -15.81
N PHE A 138 26.41 11.99 -16.05
CA PHE A 138 27.38 11.72 -14.99
C PHE A 138 28.10 13.00 -14.59
N GLN A 139 28.62 13.81 -15.50
CA GLN A 139 29.35 15.05 -15.18
C GLN A 139 28.55 16.02 -14.30
N ARG A 140 27.26 16.21 -14.62
CA ARG A 140 26.35 17.11 -13.90
C ARG A 140 26.03 16.67 -12.46
N GLN A 141 26.38 15.44 -12.06
CA GLN A 141 26.28 15.00 -10.67
C GLN A 141 27.65 15.01 -9.97
N HIS A 142 27.84 15.91 -9.02
CA HIS A 142 29.04 15.97 -8.17
C HIS A 142 29.07 14.92 -7.04
N SER A 143 28.00 14.13 -6.87
CA SER A 143 27.92 13.07 -5.87
C SER A 143 28.49 11.75 -6.38
N TRP A 144 29.04 10.93 -5.50
CA TRP A 144 29.43 9.53 -5.76
C TRP A 144 28.27 8.61 -6.17
N ARG A 145 27.03 9.11 -6.14
CA ARG A 145 25.84 8.34 -6.50
C ARG A 145 25.61 8.41 -8.01
N ARG A 146 25.13 7.30 -8.56
CA ARG A 146 24.69 7.19 -9.96
C ARG A 146 23.56 8.20 -10.26
N PRO A 147 23.58 8.88 -11.42
CA PRO A 147 22.47 9.71 -11.86
C PRO A 147 21.14 8.95 -11.87
N ALA A 148 20.06 9.61 -11.45
CA ALA A 148 18.70 9.06 -11.44
C ALA A 148 18.11 9.10 -12.86
N HIS A 149 18.66 8.30 -13.77
CA HIS A 149 18.30 8.26 -15.19
C HIS A 149 18.42 6.84 -15.75
N ILE A 150 17.44 6.40 -16.56
CA ILE A 150 17.38 5.01 -17.09
C ILE A 150 18.61 4.66 -17.92
N LEU A 151 19.11 5.60 -18.75
CA LEU A 151 20.30 5.38 -19.58
C LEU A 151 21.60 5.23 -18.77
N CYS A 152 21.64 5.71 -17.52
CA CYS A 152 22.79 5.57 -16.65
C CYS A 152 22.80 4.23 -15.90
N HIS A 153 21.73 3.43 -15.99
CA HIS A 153 21.69 2.11 -15.35
C HIS A 153 22.69 1.16 -16.03
N GLY A 154 23.48 0.45 -15.21
CA GLY A 154 24.57 -0.41 -15.68
C GLY A 154 25.94 0.27 -15.72
N TYR A 155 26.02 1.60 -15.59
CA TYR A 155 27.27 2.37 -15.66
C TYR A 155 27.70 2.94 -14.31
N GLN A 156 29.03 3.10 -14.11
CA GLN A 156 29.65 3.68 -12.90
C GLN A 156 30.88 4.53 -13.25
N ARG A 157 31.31 5.41 -12.34
CA ARG A 157 32.55 6.20 -12.50
C ARG A 157 33.79 5.40 -12.10
N THR A 158 34.91 5.66 -12.75
CA THR A 158 36.25 5.10 -12.45
C THR A 158 36.78 5.65 -11.12
N THR A 159 36.66 4.90 -10.01
CA THR A 159 37.32 5.26 -8.75
C THR A 159 37.82 4.03 -7.99
N SER A 160 39.15 3.81 -8.04
CA SER A 160 40.01 2.95 -7.19
C SER A 160 39.69 1.45 -7.04
N PRO A 161 40.72 0.59 -6.92
CA PRO A 161 40.60 -0.88 -6.95
C PRO A 161 40.06 -1.41 -5.62
N GLY A 162 38.92 -2.13 -5.64
CA GLY A 162 38.38 -2.72 -4.41
C GLY A 162 37.08 -3.52 -4.52
N ASP A 163 36.36 -3.48 -5.64
CA ASP A 163 35.19 -4.35 -5.86
C ASP A 163 35.51 -5.31 -7.02
N GLY A 164 35.80 -6.57 -6.68
CA GLY A 164 36.36 -7.59 -7.56
C GLY A 164 35.38 -8.14 -8.60
N GLY A 165 35.01 -7.31 -9.57
CA GLY A 165 34.41 -7.74 -10.84
C GLY A 165 35.19 -7.15 -12.01
N GLU A 166 35.39 -7.95 -13.07
CA GLU A 166 35.93 -7.46 -14.35
C GLU A 166 34.98 -6.40 -14.91
N LEU A 167 35.26 -5.13 -14.65
CA LEU A 167 34.51 -3.99 -15.19
C LEU A 167 35.19 -3.51 -16.47
N GLU A 168 34.48 -3.56 -17.58
CA GLU A 168 35.00 -3.10 -18.87
C GLU A 168 34.90 -1.57 -18.99
N ILE A 169 35.96 -0.95 -19.51
CA ILE A 169 35.94 0.46 -19.94
C ILE A 169 34.99 0.57 -21.12
N VAL A 170 34.04 1.51 -21.07
CA VAL A 170 33.08 1.69 -22.16
C VAL A 170 33.75 2.41 -23.33
N PRO A 171 33.87 1.79 -24.51
CA PRO A 171 34.43 2.47 -25.68
C PRO A 171 33.56 3.68 -26.05
N GLY A 172 34.19 4.86 -26.18
CA GLY A 172 33.50 6.11 -26.55
C GLY A 172 32.85 6.89 -25.41
N ILE A 173 33.01 6.49 -24.14
CA ILE A 173 32.55 7.27 -22.98
C ILE A 173 33.69 7.44 -21.96
N PRO A 174 34.40 8.59 -21.97
CA PRO A 174 35.54 8.81 -21.08
C PRO A 174 35.19 8.68 -19.58
N GLY A 175 36.02 7.94 -18.83
CA GLY A 175 35.93 7.85 -17.36
C GLY A 175 34.79 6.99 -16.79
N ILE A 176 34.04 6.26 -17.62
CA ILE A 176 32.88 5.45 -17.22
C ILE A 176 33.12 3.96 -17.49
N LEU A 177 32.78 3.13 -16.50
CA LEU A 177 32.84 1.66 -16.56
C LEU A 177 31.43 1.09 -16.74
N SER A 178 31.32 -0.02 -17.48
CA SER A 178 30.09 -0.79 -17.62
C SER A 178 30.14 -2.04 -16.74
N SER A 179 29.11 -2.21 -15.93
CA SER A 179 28.84 -3.44 -15.16
C SER A 179 27.88 -4.39 -15.87
N CYS A 180 27.09 -3.88 -16.81
CA CYS A 180 26.21 -4.68 -17.66
C CYS A 180 25.74 -3.86 -18.87
N THR A 181 25.52 -4.54 -20.00
CA THR A 181 24.97 -3.93 -21.21
C THR A 181 23.57 -3.37 -20.98
N ASN A 182 23.35 -2.10 -21.32
CA ASN A 182 22.04 -1.47 -21.23
C ASN A 182 21.27 -1.64 -22.57
N PRO A 183 20.18 -2.43 -22.61
CA PRO A 183 19.45 -2.73 -23.85
C PRO A 183 18.76 -1.48 -24.44
N TYR A 184 18.44 -0.49 -23.61
CA TYR A 184 17.83 0.76 -24.07
C TYR A 184 18.84 1.67 -24.76
N VAL A 185 20.10 1.65 -24.30
CA VAL A 185 21.19 2.32 -25.00
C VAL A 185 21.36 1.69 -26.38
N GLN A 186 21.42 0.36 -26.48
CA GLN A 186 21.50 -0.32 -27.79
C GLN A 186 20.32 0.00 -28.69
N THR A 187 19.10 0.02 -28.15
CA THR A 187 17.87 0.36 -28.90
C THR A 187 17.93 1.79 -29.46
N LEU A 188 18.44 2.75 -28.67
CA LEU A 188 18.58 4.15 -29.09
C LEU A 188 19.73 4.37 -30.08
N LYS A 189 20.75 3.50 -30.10
CA LYS A 189 21.86 3.55 -31.06
C LYS A 189 21.50 2.87 -32.40
N GLY A 190 20.57 1.91 -32.41
CA GLY A 190 20.17 1.16 -33.61
C GLY A 190 19.04 1.78 -34.44
N LYS A 191 18.62 1.10 -35.52
CA LYS A 191 17.41 1.45 -36.28
C LYS A 191 16.16 1.17 -35.42
N PRO A 192 15.10 2.00 -35.46
CA PRO A 192 14.89 3.18 -36.32
C PRO A 192 15.46 4.51 -35.78
N TRP A 193 15.98 4.54 -34.55
CA TRP A 193 16.48 5.78 -33.92
C TRP A 193 17.69 6.38 -34.64
N SER A 194 18.54 5.55 -35.23
CA SER A 194 19.72 5.98 -36.01
C SER A 194 19.38 6.86 -37.23
N MET A 195 18.13 6.82 -37.71
CA MET A 195 17.66 7.62 -38.84
C MET A 195 17.25 9.04 -38.44
N LEU A 196 16.99 9.32 -37.15
CA LEU A 196 16.49 10.63 -36.70
C LEU A 196 17.45 11.79 -36.99
N PRO A 197 18.78 11.67 -36.80
CA PRO A 197 19.70 12.74 -37.14
C PRO A 197 19.63 13.15 -38.62
N SER A 198 19.48 12.17 -39.52
CA SER A 198 19.36 12.42 -40.97
C SER A 198 18.06 13.14 -41.36
N LEU A 199 17.00 12.98 -40.55
CA LEU A 199 15.71 13.63 -40.76
C LEU A 199 15.67 15.06 -40.17
N LEU A 200 16.42 15.31 -39.09
CA LEU A 200 16.47 16.62 -38.42
C LEU A 200 17.50 17.57 -39.05
N GLY A 201 18.58 17.04 -39.63
CA GLY A 201 19.63 17.84 -40.26
C GLY A 201 20.59 18.48 -39.24
N ARG A 202 21.10 19.68 -39.54
CA ARG A 202 22.06 20.39 -38.66
C ARG A 202 21.46 20.63 -37.27
N LYS A 203 22.25 20.45 -36.20
CA LYS A 203 21.84 20.57 -34.78
C LYS A 203 20.92 19.44 -34.27
N ALA A 204 20.91 18.29 -34.94
CA ALA A 204 20.12 17.14 -34.48
C ALA A 204 20.57 16.64 -33.11
N GLU A 205 21.88 16.61 -32.87
CA GLU A 205 22.55 16.23 -31.64
C GLU A 205 22.10 17.07 -30.44
N LEU A 206 21.87 18.38 -30.65
CA LEU A 206 21.37 19.29 -29.62
C LEU A 206 19.90 19.00 -29.27
N ILE A 207 19.06 18.74 -30.28
CA ILE A 207 17.62 18.48 -30.08
C ILE A 207 17.42 17.10 -29.44
N ILE A 208 18.07 16.05 -29.98
CA ILE A 208 17.98 14.68 -29.48
C ILE A 208 18.65 14.57 -28.11
N GLY A 209 19.84 15.15 -27.93
CA GLY A 209 20.54 15.17 -26.65
C GLY A 209 19.74 15.90 -25.57
N GLY A 210 19.18 17.07 -25.89
CA GLY A 210 18.29 17.81 -25.00
C GLY A 210 17.04 17.00 -24.60
N MET A 211 16.42 16.32 -25.56
CA MET A 211 15.28 15.43 -25.31
C MET A 211 15.65 14.29 -24.37
N LEU A 212 16.73 13.55 -24.65
CA LEU A 212 17.14 12.39 -23.85
C LEU A 212 17.60 12.77 -22.44
N MET A 213 18.08 14.00 -22.22
CA MET A 213 18.48 14.48 -20.88
C MET A 213 17.31 14.96 -20.02
N GLN A 214 16.28 15.58 -20.62
CA GLN A 214 15.26 16.35 -19.88
C GLN A 214 13.84 15.79 -19.98
N ALA A 215 13.55 14.94 -20.98
CA ALA A 215 12.22 14.41 -21.24
C ALA A 215 12.11 12.91 -20.91
N GLY A 216 10.90 12.47 -20.56
CA GLY A 216 10.57 11.06 -20.47
C GLY A 216 10.13 10.52 -21.83
N VAL A 217 10.81 9.51 -22.36
CA VAL A 217 10.48 8.87 -23.65
C VAL A 217 9.72 7.57 -23.38
N PHE A 218 8.51 7.45 -23.93
CA PHE A 218 7.61 6.32 -23.69
C PHE A 218 7.18 5.66 -25.00
N THR A 219 7.38 4.35 -25.10
CA THR A 219 7.04 3.54 -26.28
C THR A 219 5.90 2.58 -25.95
N PRO A 220 4.93 2.39 -26.86
CA PRO A 220 3.84 1.44 -26.64
C PRO A 220 4.30 -0.01 -26.81
N ILE A 221 3.62 -0.90 -26.11
CA ILE A 221 3.75 -2.35 -26.27
C ILE A 221 2.71 -2.78 -27.33
N ASP A 222 3.15 -3.49 -28.36
CA ASP A 222 2.31 -3.88 -29.49
C ASP A 222 1.03 -4.62 -29.07
N GLY A 223 -0.07 -4.34 -29.78
CA GLY A 223 -1.39 -4.91 -29.50
C GLY A 223 -2.03 -4.45 -28.18
N SER A 224 -1.47 -3.44 -27.50
CA SER A 224 -1.90 -3.04 -26.16
C SER A 224 -2.07 -1.52 -25.96
N SER A 225 -2.66 -1.15 -24.83
CA SER A 225 -2.68 0.26 -24.36
C SER A 225 -1.59 0.52 -23.32
N ASN A 226 -0.63 -0.38 -23.16
CA ASN A 226 0.45 -0.26 -22.20
C ASN A 226 1.64 0.46 -22.82
N LEU A 227 2.42 1.14 -21.98
CA LEU A 227 3.65 1.83 -22.37
C LEU A 227 4.80 1.32 -21.51
N PHE A 228 6.03 1.40 -22.03
CA PHE A 228 7.23 1.31 -21.20
C PHE A 228 8.09 2.56 -21.38
N GLN A 229 8.86 2.90 -20.36
CA GLN A 229 9.76 4.06 -20.40
C GLN A 229 11.12 3.64 -20.96
N LEU A 230 11.55 4.28 -22.04
CA LEU A 230 12.82 4.01 -22.74
C LEU A 230 13.95 4.91 -22.23
N SER A 231 13.65 6.18 -21.91
CA SER A 231 14.62 7.18 -21.44
C SER A 231 13.99 8.19 -20.48
N GLY A 232 14.83 9.00 -19.83
CA GLY A 232 14.46 10.01 -18.83
C GLY A 232 14.71 9.56 -17.39
N THR A 233 14.44 10.47 -16.45
CA THR A 233 14.31 10.14 -15.03
C THR A 233 13.21 9.08 -14.87
N PRO A 234 13.45 7.97 -14.15
CA PRO A 234 12.40 6.99 -13.88
C PRO A 234 11.14 7.67 -13.34
N MET A 235 9.99 7.47 -13.97
CA MET A 235 8.73 8.10 -13.53
C MET A 235 8.36 7.76 -12.08
N SER A 236 8.91 6.67 -11.52
CA SER A 236 8.78 6.29 -10.10
C SER A 236 9.39 7.30 -9.14
N ASP A 237 10.40 8.05 -9.59
CA ASP A 237 11.20 8.95 -8.77
C ASP A 237 10.66 10.38 -8.86
N LEU A 238 9.72 10.64 -9.78
CA LEU A 238 9.04 11.91 -9.97
C LEU A 238 7.87 12.09 -8.98
N LYS A 239 7.64 13.34 -8.55
CA LYS A 239 6.48 13.70 -7.74
C LYS A 239 5.27 14.01 -8.63
N PRO A 240 4.07 13.43 -8.38
CA PRO A 240 2.87 13.77 -9.14
C PRO A 240 2.48 15.24 -8.97
N GLN A 241 2.01 15.87 -10.04
CA GLN A 241 1.43 17.21 -10.02
C GLN A 241 0.08 17.18 -9.29
N VAL A 242 -0.03 17.92 -8.18
CA VAL A 242 -1.31 18.10 -7.49
C VAL A 242 -2.16 19.03 -8.35
N ALA A 243 -3.21 18.51 -8.98
CA ALA A 243 -4.21 19.33 -9.67
C ALA A 243 -4.77 20.36 -8.68
N LYS A 244 -4.34 21.62 -8.78
CA LYS A 244 -5.05 22.73 -8.17
C LYS A 244 -6.38 22.86 -8.92
N PRO A 245 -7.53 22.95 -8.24
CA PRO A 245 -8.77 23.25 -8.94
C PRO A 245 -8.58 24.56 -9.69
N ALA A 246 -8.97 24.59 -10.97
CA ALA A 246 -8.93 25.79 -11.80
C ALA A 246 -9.72 26.88 -11.06
N LYS A 247 -9.00 27.89 -10.56
CA LYS A 247 -9.62 29.14 -10.15
C LYS A 247 -9.70 30.02 -11.40
N GLU A 248 -10.88 30.56 -11.62
CA GLU A 248 -11.14 31.63 -12.56
C GLU A 248 -10.06 32.71 -12.44
N GLU A 249 -9.52 33.09 -13.59
CA GLU A 249 -8.56 34.15 -13.74
C GLU A 249 -9.22 35.47 -13.33
N SER A 250 -8.85 35.99 -12.16
CA SER A 250 -8.95 37.41 -11.88
C SER A 250 -7.57 37.97 -11.52
N LEU A 251 -7.20 38.99 -12.28
CA LEU A 251 -5.93 39.70 -12.27
C LEU A 251 -5.63 40.32 -10.91
N SER A 252 -4.50 39.96 -10.31
CA SER A 252 -3.64 40.89 -9.56
C SER A 252 -2.27 40.26 -9.36
N ARG A 253 -1.31 40.79 -10.12
CA ARG A 253 0.08 40.35 -10.20
C ARG A 253 0.89 41.12 -9.16
N GLU A 254 0.72 40.80 -7.89
CA GLU A 254 1.67 41.23 -6.84
C GLU A 254 2.66 40.11 -6.53
N LYS A 255 3.93 40.41 -6.75
CA LYS A 255 5.08 39.57 -6.41
C LYS A 255 5.11 39.35 -4.90
N SER A 256 4.51 38.26 -4.43
CA SER A 256 4.64 37.83 -3.04
C SER A 256 6.04 37.25 -2.82
N ARG A 257 6.80 37.93 -1.94
CA ARG A 257 7.95 37.36 -1.23
C ARG A 257 7.60 35.96 -0.75
N ALA A 258 8.52 35.01 -0.92
CA ALA A 258 8.42 33.61 -0.53
C ALA A 258 7.62 33.41 0.77
N SER A 259 6.35 33.06 0.64
CA SER A 259 5.55 32.63 1.79
C SER A 259 6.09 31.27 2.22
N THR A 260 6.58 31.18 3.45
CA THR A 260 6.87 29.93 4.14
C THR A 260 5.58 29.12 4.25
N GLY A 261 5.25 28.35 3.21
CA GLY A 261 4.03 27.57 3.11
C GLY A 261 4.07 26.36 4.06
N GLY A 262 3.45 26.49 5.23
CA GLY A 262 3.23 25.37 6.14
C GLY A 262 2.16 24.39 5.62
N ARG A 263 2.20 23.15 6.10
CA ARG A 263 1.21 22.12 5.77
C ARG A 263 -0.18 22.51 6.25
N SER A 264 -1.21 22.12 5.49
CA SER A 264 -2.60 22.30 5.92
C SER A 264 -2.92 21.42 7.13
N HIS A 265 -3.73 21.93 8.07
CA HIS A 265 -4.17 21.19 9.25
C HIS A 265 -4.89 19.86 8.92
N THR A 266 -5.50 19.75 7.73
CA THR A 266 -6.13 18.50 7.28
C THR A 266 -5.11 17.43 6.87
N GLU A 267 -3.89 17.82 6.49
CA GLU A 267 -2.81 16.90 6.12
C GLU A 267 -2.08 16.36 7.36
N ILE A 268 -2.18 17.05 8.49
CA ILE A 268 -1.57 16.66 9.76
C ILE A 268 -2.47 15.60 10.41
N LEU A 269 -2.12 14.33 10.25
CA LEU A 269 -2.80 13.19 10.87
C LEU A 269 -2.09 12.76 12.16
N PHE A 270 -2.86 12.40 13.18
CA PHE A 270 -2.31 11.82 14.42
C PHE A 270 -1.74 10.42 14.17
N VAL A 271 -0.57 10.15 14.75
CA VAL A 271 0.22 8.95 14.48
C VAL A 271 -0.25 7.78 15.37
N ARG A 272 -1.55 7.46 15.24
CA ARG A 272 -2.29 6.58 16.16
C ARG A 272 -1.74 5.16 16.26
N HIS A 273 -1.07 4.65 15.23
CA HIS A 273 -0.45 3.32 15.26
C HIS A 273 0.55 3.16 16.43
N ARG A 274 1.10 4.26 16.98
CA ARG A 274 2.02 4.24 18.14
C ARG A 274 1.36 3.74 19.42
N MET A 275 0.03 3.80 19.54
CA MET A 275 -0.67 3.26 20.70
C MET A 275 -0.77 1.72 20.68
N LEU A 276 -0.61 1.11 19.49
CA LEU A 276 -0.82 -0.34 19.31
C LEU A 276 0.37 -1.16 19.83
N TYR A 277 0.06 -2.35 20.33
CA TYR A 277 1.03 -3.39 20.72
C TYR A 277 2.07 -2.92 21.75
N ALA A 278 1.63 -2.04 22.65
CA ALA A 278 2.47 -1.51 23.70
C ALA A 278 2.94 -2.62 24.64
N ARG A 279 4.18 -2.54 25.11
CA ARG A 279 4.69 -3.40 26.18
C ARG A 279 4.46 -2.71 27.54
N PRO A 280 4.21 -3.48 28.61
CA PRO A 280 4.11 -2.92 29.95
C PRO A 280 5.39 -2.18 30.33
N SER A 281 5.24 -1.01 30.94
CA SER A 281 6.35 -0.32 31.60
C SER A 281 6.41 -0.79 33.05
N LEU A 282 7.57 -1.27 33.49
CA LEU A 282 7.78 -1.74 34.85
C LEU A 282 8.52 -0.68 35.66
N THR A 283 8.21 -0.57 36.95
CA THR A 283 8.99 0.21 37.92
C THR A 283 10.29 -0.52 38.26
N SER A 284 11.23 0.15 38.95
CA SER A 284 12.45 -0.49 39.47
C SER A 284 12.15 -1.66 40.42
N ARG A 285 10.96 -1.65 41.05
CA ARG A 285 10.44 -2.73 41.90
C ARG A 285 9.65 -3.80 41.13
N GLY A 286 9.67 -3.77 39.79
CA GLY A 286 8.98 -4.75 38.94
C GLY A 286 7.46 -4.59 38.84
N GLN A 287 6.87 -3.54 39.42
CA GLN A 287 5.42 -3.30 39.38
C GLN A 287 5.00 -2.60 38.09
N LEU A 288 3.75 -2.79 37.65
CA LEU A 288 3.21 -2.13 36.47
C LEU A 288 3.07 -0.61 36.71
N ARG A 289 3.70 0.20 35.86
CA ARG A 289 3.50 1.65 35.86
C ARG A 289 2.28 2.03 35.02
N VAL A 290 1.35 2.76 35.62
CA VAL A 290 0.17 3.34 34.95
C VAL A 290 0.45 4.79 34.57
N GLY A 291 0.04 5.21 33.38
CA GLY A 291 0.23 6.56 32.85
C GLY A 291 1.29 6.63 31.75
N PRO A 292 1.68 7.85 31.31
CA PRO A 292 2.73 8.03 30.31
C PRO A 292 4.04 7.32 30.72
N ASN A 293 4.81 6.85 29.74
CA ASN A 293 6.05 6.11 29.97
C ASN A 293 7.14 6.99 30.63
N HIS A 294 8.17 6.38 31.23
CA HIS A 294 9.33 7.07 31.82
C HIS A 294 10.11 7.95 30.84
N LEU A 295 10.04 7.65 29.54
CA LEU A 295 10.66 8.45 28.47
C LEU A 295 9.90 9.76 28.17
N HIS A 296 8.64 9.87 28.61
CA HIS A 296 7.83 11.06 28.36
C HIS A 296 8.41 12.28 29.09
N VAL A 297 8.40 13.45 28.44
CA VAL A 297 9.03 14.67 28.95
C VAL A 297 8.55 15.05 30.36
N LEU A 298 7.24 14.93 30.64
CA LEU A 298 6.66 15.23 31.95
C LEU A 298 7.13 14.29 33.08
N ASN A 299 7.57 13.07 32.76
CA ASN A 299 8.09 12.12 33.76
C ASN A 299 9.60 12.23 33.97
N ARG A 300 10.33 12.75 32.97
CA ARG A 300 11.77 12.97 33.00
C ARG A 300 12.12 14.22 33.81
N LEU A 301 11.37 15.30 33.61
CA LEU A 301 11.62 16.62 34.20
C LEU A 301 10.73 16.82 35.44
N ARG A 302 11.19 16.32 36.59
CA ARG A 302 10.40 16.25 37.82
C ARG A 302 10.47 17.51 38.69
N LYS A 303 11.45 18.40 38.50
CA LYS A 303 11.62 19.60 39.32
C LYS A 303 10.65 20.69 38.86
N THR A 304 9.46 20.72 39.45
CA THR A 304 8.36 21.60 39.01
C THR A 304 8.63 23.09 39.23
N ASP A 305 9.54 23.42 40.15
CA ASP A 305 9.91 24.79 40.49
C ASP A 305 11.16 25.27 39.74
N ASP A 306 11.76 24.40 38.91
CA ASP A 306 12.84 24.79 38.01
C ASP A 306 12.28 25.37 36.70
N ASP A 307 12.57 26.65 36.47
CA ASP A 307 12.17 27.37 35.27
C ASP A 307 12.84 26.81 34.01
N THR A 308 14.06 26.28 34.10
CA THR A 308 14.79 25.74 32.96
C THR A 308 14.15 24.45 32.45
N GLU A 309 13.72 23.57 33.37
CA GLU A 309 12.94 22.38 33.04
C GLU A 309 11.58 22.74 32.44
N THR A 310 10.93 23.80 32.94
CA THR A 310 9.66 24.28 32.37
C THR A 310 9.85 24.73 30.93
N VAL A 311 10.89 25.52 30.62
CA VAL A 311 11.22 25.91 29.25
C VAL A 311 11.53 24.70 28.38
N GLN A 312 12.18 23.67 28.92
CA GLN A 312 12.41 22.43 28.18
C GLN A 312 11.10 21.71 27.82
N VAL A 313 10.11 21.64 28.72
CA VAL A 313 8.77 21.12 28.39
C VAL A 313 8.08 21.98 27.33
N MET A 314 8.23 23.30 27.39
CA MET A 314 7.65 24.21 26.38
C MET A 314 8.21 23.94 24.98
N LYS A 315 9.46 23.51 24.84
CA LYS A 315 10.02 23.12 23.53
C LYS A 315 9.36 21.87 22.93
N TYR A 316 8.83 20.99 23.78
CA TYR A 316 8.06 19.82 23.35
C TYR A 316 6.63 20.19 22.93
N ILE A 317 6.00 21.12 23.65
CA ILE A 317 4.63 21.59 23.37
C ILE A 317 4.61 22.52 22.15
N PHE A 318 5.58 23.44 22.05
CA PHE A 318 5.62 24.50 21.05
C PHE A 318 6.84 24.45 20.10
N PRO A 319 7.12 23.31 19.43
CA PRO A 319 8.39 23.12 18.72
C PRO A 319 8.64 24.14 17.61
N ARG A 320 7.57 24.61 16.95
CA ARG A 320 7.68 25.60 15.87
C ARG A 320 8.15 26.96 16.36
N GLN A 321 7.76 27.35 17.58
CA GLN A 321 8.16 28.63 18.19
C GLN A 321 9.66 28.68 18.54
N PHE A 322 10.30 27.51 18.65
CA PHE A 322 11.74 27.36 18.91
C PHE A 322 12.54 26.97 17.67
N GLY A 323 11.93 26.92 16.48
CA GLY A 323 12.60 26.50 15.24
C GLY A 323 13.00 25.03 15.20
N LEU A 324 12.34 24.18 16.00
CA LEU A 324 12.56 22.73 16.03
C LEU A 324 11.79 22.05 14.90
N HIS A 325 12.23 20.85 14.53
CA HIS A 325 11.54 19.97 13.61
C HIS A 325 10.12 19.66 14.13
N ASN A 326 9.13 19.90 13.26
CA ASN A 326 7.72 19.81 13.61
C ASN A 326 6.86 19.36 12.44
N VAL A 327 5.65 18.89 12.74
CA VAL A 327 4.70 18.38 11.73
C VAL A 327 4.12 19.47 10.84
N PHE A 328 4.16 20.74 11.25
CA PHE A 328 3.55 21.85 10.53
C PHE A 328 4.42 22.31 9.36
N THR A 329 5.75 22.25 9.49
CA THR A 329 6.68 22.90 8.53
C THR A 329 7.82 22.01 8.06
N SER A 330 8.22 20.97 8.79
CA SER A 330 9.44 20.21 8.50
C SER A 330 9.18 18.95 7.69
N ASP A 331 9.91 18.72 6.60
CA ASP A 331 9.87 17.48 5.82
C ASP A 331 10.59 16.32 6.50
N VAL A 332 10.02 15.13 6.36
CA VAL A 332 10.48 13.90 7.01
C VAL A 332 11.22 13.05 5.99
N ASP A 333 12.46 12.69 6.32
CA ASP A 333 13.26 11.78 5.51
C ASP A 333 12.74 10.33 5.63
N PRO A 334 12.33 9.68 4.53
CA PRO A 334 11.94 8.27 4.51
C PRO A 334 13.06 7.29 4.91
N GLU A 335 14.33 7.70 4.84
CA GLU A 335 15.47 6.88 5.27
C GLU A 335 15.59 6.80 6.80
N GLU A 336 15.15 7.83 7.52
CA GLU A 336 15.21 7.90 8.99
C GLU A 336 14.00 7.25 9.68
N THR A 337 12.81 7.34 9.07
CA THR A 337 11.56 6.79 9.63
C THR A 337 10.63 6.26 8.55
N ALA A 338 10.01 5.10 8.83
CA ALA A 338 8.95 4.54 7.99
C ALA A 338 7.59 5.25 8.19
N MET A 339 7.49 6.13 9.20
CA MET A 339 6.24 6.79 9.56
C MET A 339 6.12 8.17 8.93
N ARG A 340 4.89 8.62 8.68
CA ARG A 340 4.60 9.94 8.08
C ARG A 340 5.21 11.11 8.85
N PHE A 341 5.31 10.99 10.19
CA PHE A 341 5.94 11.97 11.06
C PHE A 341 6.93 11.29 12.02
N LYS A 342 8.01 12.01 12.37
CA LYS A 342 9.03 11.56 13.33
C LYS A 342 8.43 11.32 14.71
N ASP A 343 9.03 10.41 15.49
CA ASP A 343 8.68 10.23 16.90
C ASP A 343 9.41 11.29 17.73
N TYR A 344 8.61 12.14 18.36
CA TYR A 344 9.09 13.29 19.11
C TYR A 344 9.23 13.04 20.61
N THR A 345 9.07 11.79 21.05
CA THR A 345 9.20 11.41 22.46
C THR A 345 10.58 11.78 23.02
N LEU A 346 11.65 11.60 22.22
CA LEU A 346 13.03 11.95 22.57
C LEU A 346 13.64 12.86 21.50
N ARG A 347 13.89 14.13 21.83
CA ARG A 347 14.46 15.13 20.92
C ARG A 347 15.58 15.98 21.54
N GLU A 348 16.22 15.51 22.61
CA GLU A 348 17.27 16.26 23.33
C GLU A 348 18.47 16.61 22.44
N LYS A 349 18.92 15.66 21.59
CA LYS A 349 20.02 15.90 20.65
C LYS A 349 19.69 17.01 19.65
N GLU A 350 18.43 17.07 19.21
CA GLU A 350 17.94 18.10 18.29
C GLU A 350 17.90 19.46 18.98
N ILE A 351 17.35 19.52 20.19
CA ILE A 351 17.30 20.76 20.99
C ILE A 351 18.72 21.29 21.24
N ALA A 352 19.64 20.42 21.66
CA ALA A 352 21.04 20.79 21.90
C ALA A 352 21.72 21.32 20.63
N ALA A 353 21.49 20.69 19.46
CA ALA A 353 22.07 21.13 18.19
C ALA A 353 21.55 22.52 17.77
N VAL A 354 20.26 22.78 17.93
CA VAL A 354 19.66 24.09 17.62
C VAL A 354 20.18 25.18 18.57
N GLU A 355 20.30 24.87 19.86
CA GLU A 355 20.87 25.79 20.84
C GLU A 355 22.34 26.11 20.57
N GLN A 356 23.15 25.11 20.21
CA GLN A 356 24.54 25.33 19.81
C GLN A 356 24.63 26.21 18.56
N ARG A 357 23.76 26.01 17.57
CA ARG A 357 23.67 26.88 16.38
C ARG A 357 23.29 28.31 16.74
N ALA A 358 22.35 28.48 17.67
CA ALA A 358 21.93 29.80 18.14
C ALA A 358 23.05 30.51 18.92
N LYS A 359 23.84 29.77 19.73
CA LYS A 359 25.03 30.30 20.40
C LYS A 359 26.10 30.74 19.39
N ARG A 360 26.41 29.91 18.38
CA ARG A 360 27.37 30.24 17.31
C ARG A 360 27.00 31.48 16.49
N ARG A 361 25.70 31.69 16.21
CA ARG A 361 25.21 32.91 15.53
C ARG A 361 25.34 34.18 16.38
N LYS A 362 25.33 34.05 17.70
CA LYS A 362 25.49 35.18 18.62
C LYS A 362 26.95 35.57 18.85
N THR A 363 27.89 34.64 18.71
CA THR A 363 29.33 34.92 18.85
C THR A 363 29.94 35.61 17.62
N THR A 364 29.28 35.58 16.46
CA THR A 364 29.72 36.29 15.24
C THR A 364 29.20 37.73 15.15
N ALA A 365 28.44 38.21 16.14
CA ALA A 365 28.09 39.61 16.33
C ALA A 365 28.78 40.07 17.64
N ALA A 366 29.54 41.16 17.58
CA ALA A 366 30.56 41.61 18.54
C ALA A 366 30.10 41.74 20.04
N PRO A 367 31.06 41.85 20.99
CA PRO A 367 30.89 41.43 22.39
C PRO A 367 30.49 42.56 23.36
N LEU A 368 30.21 42.14 24.61
CA LEU A 368 30.02 42.91 25.85
C LEU A 368 28.58 43.33 26.18
N GLY A 369 28.01 42.69 27.20
CA GLY A 369 26.76 43.07 27.86
C GLY A 369 26.08 41.89 28.56
N LEU A 370 26.15 41.87 29.90
CA LEU A 370 25.54 40.96 30.88
C LEU A 370 24.83 39.71 30.31
N GLN A 371 25.45 38.54 30.52
CA GLN A 371 24.81 37.25 30.29
C GLN A 371 23.62 37.09 31.25
N SER A 372 22.41 37.37 30.75
CA SER A 372 21.18 36.92 31.40
C SER A 372 21.19 35.39 31.43
N LYS A 373 21.32 34.81 32.63
CA LYS A 373 21.23 33.36 32.90
C LYS A 373 19.86 32.76 32.53
N ARG A 374 18.90 33.54 32.01
CA ARG A 374 17.55 33.08 31.70
C ARG A 374 17.47 32.48 30.29
N PRO A 375 16.87 31.28 30.13
CA PRO A 375 16.70 30.66 28.81
C PRO A 375 15.84 31.54 27.89
N HIS A 376 16.24 31.67 26.62
CA HIS A 376 15.55 32.51 25.65
C HIS A 376 14.14 31.99 25.35
N LEU A 377 13.12 32.63 25.92
CA LEU A 377 11.71 32.32 25.70
C LEU A 377 11.06 33.29 24.69
N PRO A 378 10.38 32.79 23.62
CA PRO A 378 9.65 33.62 22.67
C PRO A 378 8.64 34.55 23.36
N LYS A 379 8.49 35.80 22.89
CA LYS A 379 7.64 36.83 23.54
C LYS A 379 6.21 36.34 23.83
N ARG A 380 5.60 35.62 22.87
CA ARG A 380 4.23 35.05 22.96
C ARG A 380 4.07 33.94 24.00
N LEU A 381 5.16 33.32 24.45
CA LEU A 381 5.15 32.21 25.40
C LEU A 381 5.50 32.67 26.83
N ARG A 382 5.75 33.97 27.05
CA ARG A 382 6.05 34.54 28.37
C ARG A 382 4.75 34.74 29.17
N GLY A 383 4.86 34.78 30.51
CA GLY A 383 3.72 35.08 31.39
C GLY A 383 2.72 33.91 31.50
N ALA A 384 1.48 34.13 31.08
CA ALA A 384 0.37 33.18 31.27
C ALA A 384 0.65 31.79 30.66
N ALA A 385 1.20 31.73 29.44
CA ALA A 385 1.54 30.45 28.79
C ALA A 385 2.61 29.66 29.56
N PHE A 386 3.58 30.34 30.18
CA PHE A 386 4.58 29.70 31.03
C PHE A 386 3.95 29.12 32.31
N ARG A 387 3.13 29.92 33.02
CA ARG A 387 2.39 29.48 34.22
C ARG A 387 1.46 28.30 33.93
N LEU A 388 0.84 28.30 32.75
CA LEU A 388 -0.02 27.22 32.28
C LEU A 388 0.76 25.89 32.16
N VAL A 389 1.93 25.91 31.52
CA VAL A 389 2.78 24.71 31.39
C VAL A 389 3.31 24.26 32.75
N GLN A 390 3.68 25.19 33.63
CA GLN A 390 4.06 24.86 35.01
C GLN A 390 2.91 24.19 35.78
N SER A 391 1.68 24.67 35.61
CA SER A 391 0.47 24.07 36.18
C SER A 391 0.24 22.65 35.64
N ILE A 392 0.39 22.42 34.33
CA ILE A 392 0.31 21.07 33.72
C ILE A 392 1.34 20.13 34.35
N ARG A 393 2.58 20.58 34.57
CA ARG A 393 3.63 19.78 35.24
C ARG A 393 3.24 19.42 36.67
N LYS A 394 2.79 20.40 37.47
CA LYS A 394 2.37 20.18 38.87
C LYS A 394 1.16 19.24 38.95
N ARG A 395 0.17 19.41 38.07
CA ARG A 395 -1.02 18.57 37.97
C ARG A 395 -0.71 17.15 37.51
N HIS A 396 0.16 16.97 36.51
CA HIS A 396 0.66 15.66 36.07
C HIS A 396 1.26 14.86 37.23
N MET A 397 2.09 15.50 38.05
CA MET A 397 2.73 14.85 39.21
C MET A 397 1.74 14.44 40.31
N ARG A 398 0.64 15.18 40.46
CA ARG A 398 -0.43 14.89 41.44
C ARG A 398 -1.53 13.97 40.91
N CYS A 399 -1.52 13.65 39.61
CA CYS A 399 -2.59 12.88 38.98
C CYS A 399 -2.61 11.42 39.48
N PRO A 400 -3.72 10.94 40.09
CA PRO A 400 -3.80 9.59 40.64
C PRO A 400 -4.12 8.56 39.54
N TYR A 401 -3.20 8.38 38.58
CA TYR A 401 -3.38 7.50 37.42
C TYR A 401 -3.89 6.10 37.76
N HIS A 402 -3.36 5.50 38.82
CA HIS A 402 -3.74 4.15 39.24
C HIS A 402 -5.17 4.10 39.79
N ALA A 403 -5.55 5.05 40.66
CA ALA A 403 -6.91 5.10 41.21
C ALA A 403 -7.95 5.37 40.11
N LEU A 404 -7.65 6.27 39.17
CA LEU A 404 -8.50 6.52 38.01
C LEU A 404 -8.63 5.26 37.12
N LEU A 405 -7.55 4.52 36.90
CA LEU A 405 -7.60 3.27 36.14
C LEU A 405 -8.51 2.26 36.85
N GLN A 406 -8.36 2.10 38.17
CA GLN A 406 -9.15 1.15 38.94
C GLN A 406 -10.63 1.52 39.00
N HIS A 407 -10.97 2.82 39.07
CA HIS A 407 -12.34 3.30 39.08
C HIS A 407 -13.04 3.08 37.72
N TYR A 408 -12.44 3.54 36.62
CA TYR A 408 -13.08 3.48 35.30
C TYR A 408 -12.93 2.13 34.60
N CYS A 409 -11.78 1.47 34.77
CA CYS A 409 -11.43 0.19 34.15
C CYS A 409 -10.96 -0.81 35.23
N PRO A 410 -11.84 -1.25 36.14
CA PRO A 410 -11.47 -2.20 37.19
C PRO A 410 -11.02 -3.53 36.60
N ARG A 411 -10.09 -4.19 37.29
CA ARG A 411 -9.63 -5.52 36.92
C ARG A 411 -10.78 -6.51 37.08
N ARG A 412 -11.04 -7.32 36.05
CA ARG A 412 -11.98 -8.43 36.15
C ARG A 412 -11.23 -9.60 36.78
N VAL A 413 -11.51 -9.91 38.05
CA VAL A 413 -11.00 -11.14 38.67
C VAL A 413 -11.66 -12.28 37.91
N SER A 414 -10.87 -13.03 37.14
CA SER A 414 -11.34 -14.22 36.45
C SER A 414 -11.61 -15.28 37.51
N GLU A 415 -12.88 -15.50 37.86
CA GLU A 415 -13.30 -16.87 38.10
C GLU A 415 -12.94 -17.65 36.83
N GLN A 416 -12.12 -18.68 36.98
CA GLN A 416 -11.67 -19.54 35.89
C GLN A 416 -12.85 -20.39 35.41
N THR A 417 -13.87 -19.78 34.79
CA THR A 417 -14.82 -20.54 33.98
C THR A 417 -14.13 -20.84 32.65
N ALA A 418 -13.64 -22.07 32.54
CA ALA A 418 -13.10 -22.69 31.34
C ALA A 418 -14.15 -22.68 30.22
N GLY A 419 -14.31 -21.54 29.54
CA GLY A 419 -15.32 -21.35 28.47
C GLY A 419 -15.49 -19.92 27.97
N GLY A 420 -14.99 -18.90 28.68
CA GLY A 420 -15.06 -17.51 28.22
C GLY A 420 -13.99 -17.15 27.17
N GLY A 421 -14.40 -16.65 26.01
CA GLY A 421 -13.45 -16.28 24.94
C GLY A 421 -12.48 -15.14 25.32
N SER A 422 -11.24 -15.19 24.81
CA SER A 422 -10.12 -14.31 25.23
C SER A 422 -10.38 -12.80 25.07
N THR A 423 -11.36 -12.42 24.25
CA THR A 423 -11.76 -11.02 24.04
C THR A 423 -12.62 -10.44 25.17
N ARG A 424 -13.21 -11.29 26.04
CA ARG A 424 -14.06 -10.84 27.17
C ARG A 424 -13.30 -10.10 28.26
N ASN A 425 -11.99 -10.29 28.34
CA ASN A 425 -11.12 -9.61 29.31
C ASN A 425 -10.77 -8.17 28.89
N ALA A 426 -11.20 -7.72 27.70
CA ALA A 426 -10.96 -6.36 27.25
C ALA A 426 -11.85 -5.34 27.96
N SER A 427 -11.28 -4.16 28.25
CA SER A 427 -12.03 -2.99 28.67
C SER A 427 -12.82 -2.42 27.48
N THR A 428 -14.07 -2.02 27.71
CA THR A 428 -14.90 -1.44 26.65
C THR A 428 -14.34 -0.07 26.23
N PRO A 429 -14.43 0.31 24.94
CA PRO A 429 -13.95 1.61 24.48
C PRO A 429 -14.57 2.80 25.23
N ALA A 430 -15.82 2.67 25.70
CA ALA A 430 -16.48 3.69 26.52
C ALA A 430 -15.81 3.89 27.89
N LYS A 431 -15.40 2.80 28.56
CA LYS A 431 -14.67 2.89 29.84
C LYS A 431 -13.27 3.47 29.65
N VAL A 432 -12.58 3.07 28.59
CA VAL A 432 -11.26 3.61 28.23
C VAL A 432 -11.36 5.11 27.89
N SER A 433 -12.40 5.51 27.17
CA SER A 433 -12.72 6.90 26.87
C SER A 433 -12.96 7.71 28.15
N ALA A 434 -13.78 7.20 29.07
CA ALA A 434 -14.02 7.83 30.37
C ALA A 434 -12.72 8.01 31.19
N PHE A 435 -11.88 6.97 31.24
CA PHE A 435 -10.56 7.05 31.86
C PHE A 435 -9.67 8.14 31.23
N CYS A 436 -9.56 8.15 29.89
CA CYS A 436 -8.74 9.14 29.19
C CYS A 436 -9.25 10.57 29.42
N ARG A 437 -10.56 10.76 29.37
CA ARG A 437 -11.23 12.04 29.66
C ARG A 437 -10.92 12.52 31.07
N ALA A 438 -11.09 11.66 32.07
CA ALA A 438 -10.81 12.00 33.46
C ALA A 438 -9.34 12.38 33.67
N VAL A 439 -8.40 11.61 33.11
CA VAL A 439 -6.97 11.92 33.20
C VAL A 439 -6.64 13.25 32.54
N VAL A 440 -7.19 13.53 31.35
CA VAL A 440 -6.95 14.81 30.67
C VAL A 440 -7.47 15.99 31.49
N LEU A 441 -8.65 15.88 32.10
CA LEU A 441 -9.20 16.92 32.97
C LEU A 441 -8.37 17.15 34.25
N HIS A 442 -7.75 16.10 34.80
CA HIS A 442 -6.87 16.24 35.95
C HIS A 442 -5.54 16.92 35.58
N VAL A 443 -4.97 16.60 34.42
CA VAL A 443 -3.64 17.07 34.01
C VAL A 443 -3.68 18.46 33.37
N PHE A 444 -4.67 18.74 32.52
CA PHE A 444 -4.78 19.99 31.78
C PHE A 444 -5.75 20.95 32.48
N PRO A 445 -5.29 22.14 32.92
CA PRO A 445 -6.13 23.08 33.68
C PRO A 445 -7.23 23.71 32.84
N ASP A 446 -8.35 24.08 33.46
CA ASP A 446 -9.49 24.71 32.76
C ASP A 446 -9.12 26.04 32.09
N ALA A 447 -8.16 26.77 32.66
CA ALA A 447 -7.58 27.97 32.06
C ALA A 447 -6.97 27.75 30.65
N LEU A 448 -6.68 26.50 30.26
CA LEU A 448 -6.25 26.16 28.91
C LEU A 448 -7.36 26.41 27.87
N TRP A 449 -8.62 26.24 28.27
CA TRP A 449 -9.78 26.21 27.38
C TRP A 449 -10.51 27.55 27.23
N GLY A 450 -10.15 28.55 28.05
CA GLY A 450 -10.73 29.88 28.06
C GLY A 450 -11.39 30.24 29.40
N ALA A 451 -12.15 31.33 29.41
CA ALA A 451 -12.96 31.73 30.55
C ALA A 451 -14.47 31.49 30.30
N ALA A 452 -15.23 31.32 31.37
CA ALA A 452 -16.70 31.25 31.37
C ALA A 452 -17.31 30.21 30.40
N THR A 453 -18.38 30.57 29.70
CA THR A 453 -19.19 29.67 28.85
C THR A 453 -18.45 29.13 27.62
N GLU A 454 -17.48 29.88 27.08
CA GLU A 454 -16.63 29.39 25.97
C GLU A 454 -15.71 28.25 26.41
N ALA A 455 -15.23 28.28 27.66
CA ALA A 455 -14.40 27.24 28.23
C ALA A 455 -15.16 25.91 28.34
N GLU A 456 -16.42 25.96 28.76
CA GLU A 456 -17.28 24.78 28.86
C GLU A 456 -17.54 24.15 27.49
N HIS A 457 -17.87 24.96 26.48
CA HIS A 457 -18.03 24.50 25.09
C HIS A 457 -16.77 23.84 24.55
N ASN A 458 -15.60 24.48 24.71
CA ASN A 458 -14.32 23.95 24.26
C ASN A 458 -13.95 22.64 24.98
N ARG A 459 -14.19 22.58 26.29
CA ARG A 459 -13.99 21.38 27.11
C ARG A 459 -14.88 20.24 26.63
N GLU A 460 -16.17 20.48 26.44
CA GLU A 460 -17.11 19.45 25.99
C GLU A 460 -16.72 18.94 24.59
N LEU A 461 -16.36 19.84 23.68
CA LEU A 461 -15.86 19.50 22.36
C LEU A 461 -14.62 18.61 22.42
N LEU A 462 -13.65 18.95 23.28
CA LEU A 462 -12.45 18.13 23.49
C LEU A 462 -12.82 16.72 23.98
N LEU A 463 -13.68 16.60 24.99
CA LEU A 463 -14.08 15.31 25.54
C LEU A 463 -14.80 14.46 24.47
N ARG A 464 -15.63 15.07 23.63
CA ARG A 464 -16.23 14.40 22.47
C ARG A 464 -15.17 13.91 21.47
N ARG A 465 -14.13 14.72 21.19
CA ARG A 465 -13.03 14.32 20.29
C ARG A 465 -12.15 13.20 20.86
N ILE A 466 -11.90 13.19 22.17
CA ILE A 466 -11.17 12.08 22.84
C ILE A 466 -11.95 10.76 22.71
N ASP A 467 -13.26 10.78 22.92
CA ASP A 467 -14.10 9.58 22.78
C ASP A 467 -14.11 9.07 21.34
N GLN A 468 -14.29 9.97 20.39
CA GLN A 468 -14.18 9.63 18.98
C GLN A 468 -12.83 8.98 18.68
N PHE A 469 -11.72 9.54 19.16
CA PHE A 469 -10.36 9.04 18.95
C PHE A 469 -10.15 7.59 19.48
N VAL A 470 -10.68 7.29 20.66
CA VAL A 470 -10.59 5.94 21.26
C VAL A 470 -11.45 4.92 20.50
N ARG A 471 -12.62 5.34 19.99
CA ARG A 471 -13.56 4.46 19.26
C ARG A 471 -13.15 4.13 17.83
N LEU A 472 -12.21 4.89 17.25
CA LEU A 472 -11.74 4.66 15.88
C LEU A 472 -11.25 3.21 15.68
N ARG A 473 -11.48 2.64 14.50
CA ARG A 473 -10.95 1.32 14.11
C ARG A 473 -9.47 1.41 13.74
N ARG A 474 -8.78 0.27 13.64
CA ARG A 474 -7.30 0.20 13.44
C ARG A 474 -6.74 1.12 12.35
N TYR A 475 -7.39 1.17 11.19
CA TYR A 475 -6.92 1.90 10.01
C TYR A 475 -7.59 3.26 9.82
N GLU A 476 -8.41 3.68 10.79
CA GLU A 476 -9.06 4.99 10.75
C GLU A 476 -8.13 6.04 11.36
N THR A 477 -8.19 7.24 10.79
CA THR A 477 -7.31 8.36 11.13
C THR A 477 -8.13 9.58 11.50
N MET A 478 -7.58 10.40 12.41
CA MET A 478 -8.11 11.71 12.77
C MET A 478 -7.07 12.77 12.44
N SER A 479 -7.51 13.88 11.85
CA SER A 479 -6.64 15.01 11.51
C SER A 479 -6.66 16.07 12.62
N LEU A 480 -5.63 16.92 12.64
CA LEU A 480 -5.59 18.08 13.53
C LEU A 480 -6.74 19.06 13.22
N HIS A 481 -7.14 19.16 11.95
CA HIS A 481 -8.32 19.93 11.57
C HIS A 481 -9.59 19.44 12.27
N ASP A 482 -9.81 18.13 12.39
CA ASP A 482 -11.02 17.58 13.02
C ASP A 482 -11.12 17.96 14.51
N VAL A 483 -9.98 18.03 15.20
CA VAL A 483 -9.90 18.41 16.61
C VAL A 483 -10.01 19.92 16.79
N LEU A 484 -9.40 20.71 15.91
CA LEU A 484 -9.41 22.18 15.97
C LEU A 484 -10.73 22.79 15.50
N GLN A 485 -11.52 22.07 14.69
CA GLN A 485 -12.77 22.57 14.13
C GLN A 485 -13.83 22.78 15.23
N GLY A 486 -14.34 24.01 15.33
CA GLY A 486 -15.36 24.40 16.31
C GLY A 486 -14.80 24.91 17.64
N VAL A 487 -13.48 24.94 17.81
CA VAL A 487 -12.82 25.52 18.99
C VAL A 487 -12.93 27.05 18.94
N LYS A 488 -13.44 27.64 20.02
CA LYS A 488 -13.50 29.09 20.22
C LYS A 488 -12.19 29.57 20.84
N ILE A 489 -11.49 30.48 20.18
CA ILE A 489 -10.11 30.87 20.52
C ILE A 489 -10.04 32.32 21.03
N ARG A 490 -11.13 33.08 20.91
CA ARG A 490 -11.16 34.51 21.18
C ARG A 490 -10.89 34.78 22.66
N ASP A 491 -11.64 34.12 23.55
CA ASP A 491 -11.68 34.43 24.97
C ASP A 491 -10.70 33.54 25.78
N VAL A 492 -9.59 33.14 25.14
CA VAL A 492 -8.52 32.32 25.73
C VAL A 492 -7.34 33.22 26.12
N GLU A 493 -7.26 33.53 27.41
CA GLU A 493 -6.33 34.52 27.97
C GLU A 493 -4.85 34.23 27.67
N TRP A 494 -4.40 32.98 27.82
CA TRP A 494 -2.98 32.64 27.65
C TRP A 494 -2.49 32.72 26.19
N LEU A 495 -3.41 32.80 25.22
CA LEU A 495 -3.10 33.00 23.81
C LEU A 495 -2.88 34.48 23.46
N ALA A 496 -3.38 35.39 24.31
CA ALA A 496 -3.16 36.81 24.14
C ALA A 496 -1.70 37.17 24.45
N PRO A 497 -1.12 38.14 23.73
CA PRO A 497 0.19 38.67 24.10
C PRO A 497 0.11 39.40 25.46
N PRO A 498 1.20 39.43 26.25
CA PRO A 498 1.22 40.06 27.58
C PRO A 498 0.91 41.57 27.63
N SER A 499 0.78 42.23 26.48
CA SER A 499 0.72 43.69 26.33
C SER A 499 -0.55 44.20 25.64
N LEU A 500 -1.55 43.35 25.38
CA LEU A 500 -2.82 43.76 24.76
C LEU A 500 -4.00 43.34 25.64
N ASP A 501 -4.96 44.25 25.81
CA ASP A 501 -6.23 43.98 26.46
C ASP A 501 -7.09 43.03 25.60
N ASN A 502 -7.70 42.04 26.26
CA ASN A 502 -8.57 41.03 25.66
C ASN A 502 -9.85 41.60 25.01
N HIS A 503 -10.17 42.88 25.26
CA HIS A 503 -11.37 43.55 24.75
C HIS A 503 -11.18 44.27 23.40
N SER A 504 -9.98 44.22 22.81
CA SER A 504 -9.70 44.82 21.50
C SER A 504 -10.12 43.92 20.32
N ASN A 505 -10.53 44.53 19.19
CA ASN A 505 -10.86 43.80 17.96
C ASN A 505 -9.63 43.01 17.45
N LEU A 506 -9.77 41.68 17.32
CA LEU A 506 -8.65 40.83 16.90
C LEU A 506 -8.32 41.03 15.42
N SER A 507 -7.06 41.36 15.14
CA SER A 507 -6.55 41.34 13.77
C SER A 507 -6.46 39.91 13.24
N THR A 508 -6.59 39.74 11.92
CA THR A 508 -6.47 38.44 11.23
C THR A 508 -5.12 37.76 11.51
N THR A 509 -4.05 38.55 11.65
CA THR A 509 -2.70 38.05 11.95
C THR A 509 -2.58 37.55 13.38
N ASP A 510 -3.18 38.24 14.36
CA ASP A 510 -3.21 37.79 15.76
C ASP A 510 -4.07 36.53 15.91
N PHE A 511 -5.27 36.52 15.33
CA PHE A 511 -6.14 35.34 15.33
C PHE A 511 -5.44 34.11 14.72
N SER A 512 -4.76 34.29 13.59
CA SER A 512 -3.99 33.22 12.94
C SER A 512 -2.88 32.69 13.84
N LYS A 513 -2.19 33.57 14.59
CA LYS A 513 -1.14 33.17 15.52
C LYS A 513 -1.68 32.46 16.77
N ARG A 514 -2.80 32.93 17.34
CA ARG A 514 -3.49 32.24 18.45
C ARG A 514 -3.93 30.83 18.03
N ARG A 515 -4.49 30.71 16.81
CA ARG A 515 -4.88 29.44 16.21
C ARG A 515 -3.70 28.50 16.02
N GLU A 516 -2.55 29.02 15.59
CA GLU A 516 -1.30 28.25 15.48
C GLU A 516 -0.84 27.68 16.83
N LEU A 517 -0.81 28.50 17.88
CA LEU A 517 -0.41 28.07 19.22
C LEU A 517 -1.38 27.02 19.80
N MET A 518 -2.69 27.23 19.62
CA MET A 518 -3.70 26.25 20.02
C MET A 518 -3.54 24.93 19.25
N ALA A 519 -3.23 24.99 17.94
CA ALA A 519 -2.98 23.80 17.13
C ALA A 519 -1.75 23.01 17.61
N GLU A 520 -0.68 23.68 18.05
CA GLU A 520 0.50 23.05 18.66
C GLU A 520 0.14 22.32 19.98
N VAL A 521 -0.64 22.97 20.86
CA VAL A 521 -1.09 22.34 22.12
C VAL A 521 -1.98 21.14 21.87
N LEU A 522 -2.98 21.25 20.98
CA LEU A 522 -3.85 20.13 20.64
C LEU A 522 -3.08 18.98 19.98
N TYR A 523 -2.07 19.29 19.16
CA TYR A 523 -1.20 18.27 18.61
C TYR A 523 -0.39 17.54 19.69
N TYR A 524 0.20 18.29 20.63
CA TYR A 524 0.89 17.72 21.78
C TYR A 524 -0.05 16.85 22.64
N LEU A 525 -1.25 17.34 22.94
CA LEU A 525 -2.25 16.62 23.73
C LEU A 525 -2.62 15.27 23.11
N PHE A 526 -2.97 15.23 21.82
CA PHE A 526 -3.40 13.99 21.17
C PHE A 526 -2.23 13.08 20.81
N ASP A 527 -1.17 13.60 20.16
CA ASP A 527 -0.08 12.77 19.64
C ASP A 527 0.96 12.40 20.70
N SER A 528 1.33 13.36 21.56
CA SER A 528 2.42 13.16 22.54
C SER A 528 1.91 12.68 23.89
N PHE A 529 0.75 13.17 24.37
CA PHE A 529 0.22 12.79 25.68
C PHE A 529 -0.82 11.66 25.62
N LEU A 530 -1.92 11.79 24.89
CA LEU A 530 -3.02 10.82 24.88
C LEU A 530 -2.59 9.45 24.33
N ILE A 531 -1.86 9.44 23.22
CA ILE A 531 -1.30 8.19 22.68
C ILE A 531 -0.34 7.53 23.69
N THR A 532 0.51 8.29 24.38
CA THR A 532 1.45 7.72 25.34
C THR A 532 0.79 7.28 26.64
N LEU A 533 -0.31 7.94 27.03
CA LEU A 533 -1.18 7.51 28.12
C LEU A 533 -1.80 6.14 27.79
N ILE A 534 -2.50 6.02 26.66
CA ILE A 534 -3.14 4.76 26.24
C ILE A 534 -2.08 3.66 26.11
N ARG A 535 -0.94 3.96 25.48
CA ARG A 535 0.19 3.04 25.32
C ARG A 535 0.75 2.57 26.68
N GLY A 536 0.85 3.47 27.64
CA GLY A 536 1.38 3.17 28.98
C GLY A 536 0.43 2.35 29.84
N THR A 537 -0.89 2.46 29.63
CA THR A 537 -1.90 1.78 30.47
C THR A 537 -2.48 0.52 29.86
N PHE A 538 -2.65 0.47 28.54
CA PHE A 538 -3.31 -0.63 27.83
C PHE A 538 -2.42 -1.27 26.76
N HIS A 539 -2.56 -2.58 26.61
CA HIS A 539 -2.18 -3.29 25.40
C HIS A 539 -3.33 -3.23 24.39
N VAL A 540 -3.15 -2.45 23.32
CA VAL A 540 -4.17 -2.29 22.27
C VAL A 540 -3.87 -3.23 21.10
N THR A 541 -4.81 -4.12 20.77
CA THR A 541 -4.69 -5.07 19.65
C THR A 541 -6.04 -5.35 18.99
N GLU A 542 -6.02 -5.79 17.74
CA GLU A 542 -7.17 -6.39 17.07
C GLU A 542 -7.32 -7.88 17.44
N SER A 543 -8.41 -8.52 17.00
CA SER A 543 -8.60 -9.98 17.07
C SER A 543 -8.75 -10.57 15.66
N ASN A 544 -8.57 -11.89 15.54
CA ASN A 544 -8.76 -12.58 14.26
C ASN A 544 -10.22 -12.53 13.74
N VAL A 545 -11.20 -12.48 14.66
CA VAL A 545 -12.63 -12.59 14.32
C VAL A 545 -13.23 -11.22 14.03
N HIS A 546 -12.88 -10.21 14.81
CA HIS A 546 -13.51 -8.88 14.76
C HIS A 546 -12.77 -7.88 13.84
N ARG A 547 -11.94 -8.39 12.91
CA ARG A 547 -11.27 -7.64 11.83
C ARG A 547 -10.56 -6.37 12.29
N ASN A 548 -11.17 -5.19 12.09
CA ASN A 548 -10.53 -3.90 12.35
C ASN A 548 -10.90 -3.28 13.71
N GLN A 549 -11.76 -3.94 14.49
CA GLN A 549 -12.10 -3.52 15.84
C GLN A 549 -10.87 -3.61 16.76
N LEU A 550 -10.71 -2.61 17.62
CA LEU A 550 -9.64 -2.57 18.61
C LEU A 550 -10.15 -3.00 19.98
N PHE A 551 -9.37 -3.83 20.64
CA PHE A 551 -9.55 -4.24 22.03
C PHE A 551 -8.48 -3.61 22.89
N TYR A 552 -8.89 -3.13 24.07
CA TYR A 552 -8.03 -2.48 25.04
C TYR A 552 -7.90 -3.39 26.26
N PHE A 553 -6.78 -4.10 26.37
CA PHE A 553 -6.49 -4.93 27.54
C PHE A 553 -5.65 -4.13 28.51
N ARG A 554 -5.96 -4.17 29.80
CA ARG A 554 -5.00 -3.66 30.79
C ARG A 554 -3.72 -4.50 30.70
N HIS A 555 -2.57 -3.89 30.96
CA HIS A 555 -1.28 -4.60 30.79
C HIS A 555 -1.12 -5.80 31.73
N ASP A 556 -1.68 -5.73 32.94
CA ASP A 556 -1.75 -6.83 33.91
C ASP A 556 -2.60 -7.99 33.38
N ASP A 557 -3.80 -7.71 32.87
CA ASP A 557 -4.68 -8.72 32.27
C ASP A 557 -4.03 -9.35 31.02
N TRP A 558 -3.41 -8.52 30.19
CA TRP A 558 -2.68 -8.99 29.01
C TRP A 558 -1.52 -9.91 29.37
N LYS A 559 -0.73 -9.56 30.39
CA LYS A 559 0.37 -10.42 30.86
C LYS A 559 -0.16 -11.76 31.36
N ALA A 560 -1.19 -11.75 32.20
CA ALA A 560 -1.80 -12.98 32.73
C ALA A 560 -2.34 -13.89 31.62
N MET A 561 -2.95 -13.34 30.58
CA MET A 561 -3.46 -14.11 29.45
C MET A 561 -2.36 -14.66 28.53
N THR A 562 -1.24 -13.96 28.40
CA THR A 562 -0.17 -14.31 27.44
C THR A 562 0.89 -15.23 28.02
N GLU A 563 1.08 -15.25 29.34
CA GLU A 563 2.09 -16.07 30.01
C GLU A 563 1.97 -17.58 29.69
N PRO A 564 0.77 -18.22 29.72
CA PRO A 564 0.64 -19.64 29.39
C PRO A 564 1.01 -19.94 27.93
N ALA A 565 0.58 -19.06 27.01
CA ALA A 565 0.87 -19.20 25.58
C ALA A 565 2.36 -19.01 25.28
N LEU A 566 3.03 -18.06 25.94
CA LEU A 566 4.46 -17.84 25.81
C LEU A 566 5.27 -18.98 26.42
N SER A 567 4.82 -19.53 27.55
CA SER A 567 5.48 -20.66 28.21
C SER A 567 5.44 -21.91 27.33
N SER A 568 4.28 -22.24 26.76
CA SER A 568 4.13 -23.33 25.79
C SER A 568 5.01 -23.12 24.54
N LEU A 569 5.13 -21.88 24.05
CA LEU A 569 6.00 -21.55 22.92
C LEU A 569 7.48 -21.75 23.25
N LYS A 570 7.90 -21.30 24.44
CA LYS A 570 9.29 -21.39 24.92
C LYS A 570 9.76 -22.84 25.07
N THR A 571 8.92 -23.71 25.63
CA THR A 571 9.29 -25.12 25.86
C THR A 571 9.25 -25.94 24.58
N GLY A 572 8.20 -25.76 23.76
CA GLY A 572 7.97 -26.57 22.57
C GLY A 572 8.78 -26.15 21.33
N MET A 573 8.66 -24.89 20.90
CA MET A 573 9.13 -24.45 19.58
C MET A 573 10.49 -23.73 19.62
N LEU A 574 10.89 -23.25 20.79
CA LEU A 574 12.06 -22.41 20.97
C LEU A 574 13.13 -23.09 21.83
N GLU A 575 14.35 -22.58 21.70
CA GLU A 575 15.46 -22.82 22.63
C GLU A 575 16.06 -21.47 23.02
N GLU A 576 16.42 -21.30 24.29
CA GLU A 576 17.04 -20.07 24.78
C GLU A 576 18.51 -20.01 24.39
N CYS A 577 18.98 -18.84 23.94
CA CYS A 577 20.37 -18.62 23.54
C CYS A 577 21.02 -17.57 24.42
N SER A 578 22.33 -17.70 24.68
CA SER A 578 23.09 -16.70 25.43
C SER A 578 23.17 -15.37 24.65
N ALA A 579 23.12 -14.24 25.37
CA ALA A 579 23.19 -12.92 24.75
C ALA A 579 24.57 -12.62 24.13
N ALA A 580 25.64 -13.25 24.62
CA ALA A 580 26.98 -13.11 24.09
C ALA A 580 27.12 -13.81 22.72
N ASP A 581 26.62 -15.04 22.63
CA ASP A 581 26.67 -15.83 21.39
C ASP A 581 25.82 -15.19 20.30
N VAL A 582 24.64 -14.66 20.66
CA VAL A 582 23.78 -13.95 19.72
C VAL A 582 24.46 -12.70 19.14
N ARG A 583 25.22 -11.95 19.94
CA ARG A 583 25.98 -10.79 19.42
C ARG A 583 27.06 -11.23 18.44
N LYS A 584 27.79 -12.32 18.74
CA LYS A 584 28.79 -12.90 17.84
C LYS A 584 28.15 -13.40 16.53
N MET A 585 27.00 -14.08 16.62
CA MET A 585 26.25 -14.54 15.45
C MET A 585 25.75 -13.37 14.58
N LEU A 586 25.22 -12.31 15.20
CA LEU A 586 24.69 -11.13 14.50
C LEU A 586 25.77 -10.36 13.71
N ALA A 587 27.03 -10.47 14.09
CA ALA A 587 28.13 -9.87 13.36
C ALA A 587 28.45 -10.61 12.05
N LYS A 588 28.22 -11.92 11.99
CA LYS A 588 28.56 -12.78 10.83
C LYS A 588 27.40 -13.02 9.87
N ARG A 589 26.16 -12.94 10.36
CA ARG A 589 24.96 -13.35 9.61
C ARG A 589 24.27 -12.20 8.86
N ALA A 590 23.49 -12.55 7.83
CA ALA A 590 22.75 -11.55 7.05
C ALA A 590 21.43 -11.15 7.73
N LEU A 591 20.71 -12.10 8.34
CA LEU A 591 19.38 -11.85 8.90
C LEU A 591 19.45 -11.27 10.32
N GLY A 592 18.54 -10.34 10.60
CA GLY A 592 18.42 -9.74 11.92
C GLY A 592 17.59 -10.58 12.90
N VAL A 593 17.33 -10.01 14.07
CA VAL A 593 16.47 -10.61 15.09
C VAL A 593 15.01 -10.24 14.85
N SER A 594 14.13 -11.24 14.90
CA SER A 594 12.68 -11.08 14.78
C SER A 594 12.01 -10.92 16.15
N GLN A 595 10.73 -10.52 16.18
CA GLN A 595 9.97 -10.36 17.42
C GLN A 595 8.62 -11.06 17.35
N VAL A 596 8.22 -11.68 18.45
CA VAL A 596 6.89 -12.28 18.59
C VAL A 596 5.85 -11.20 18.83
N ARG A 597 4.72 -11.35 18.15
CA ARG A 597 3.48 -10.63 18.38
C ARG A 597 2.37 -11.65 18.60
N LEU A 598 1.65 -11.51 19.71
CA LEU A 598 0.52 -12.38 20.02
C LEU A 598 -0.79 -11.72 19.58
N LEU A 599 -1.69 -12.52 19.02
CA LEU A 599 -3.00 -12.07 18.56
C LEU A 599 -4.12 -12.92 19.19
N PRO A 600 -5.12 -12.33 19.85
CA PRO A 600 -6.23 -13.07 20.44
C PRO A 600 -7.04 -13.86 19.40
N LYS A 601 -7.36 -15.11 19.75
CA LYS A 601 -8.38 -15.94 19.09
C LYS A 601 -9.64 -15.99 19.97
N GLU A 602 -10.69 -16.67 19.49
CA GLU A 602 -11.85 -16.99 20.33
C GLU A 602 -11.42 -17.80 21.55
N LEU A 603 -10.58 -18.80 21.31
CA LEU A 603 -9.92 -19.62 22.33
C LEU A 603 -8.39 -19.56 22.11
N GLY A 604 -7.67 -19.03 23.10
CA GLY A 604 -6.21 -18.95 23.10
C GLY A 604 -5.61 -17.81 22.25
N MET A 605 -4.31 -17.93 21.97
CA MET A 605 -3.51 -16.88 21.30
C MET A 605 -2.83 -17.42 20.04
N ARG A 606 -2.69 -16.58 19.00
CA ARG A 606 -1.87 -16.85 17.82
C ARG A 606 -0.53 -16.11 17.91
N PRO A 607 0.62 -16.79 17.93
CA PRO A 607 1.91 -16.14 17.74
C PRO A 607 2.13 -15.79 16.26
N ILE A 608 2.67 -14.60 16.00
CA ILE A 608 3.08 -14.10 14.70
C ILE A 608 4.48 -13.52 14.84
N ILE A 609 5.39 -13.87 13.94
CA ILE A 609 6.76 -13.36 13.96
C ILE A 609 6.86 -12.16 13.01
N ASN A 610 7.18 -10.99 13.56
CA ASN A 610 7.22 -9.75 12.78
C ASN A 610 8.55 -9.61 12.02
N LEU A 611 8.57 -10.07 10.77
CA LEU A 611 9.72 -10.03 9.87
C LEU A 611 9.78 -8.79 8.96
N ARG A 612 8.74 -7.93 9.01
CA ARG A 612 8.67 -6.67 8.25
C ARG A 612 9.27 -5.48 9.01
N ARG A 613 9.56 -5.65 10.30
CA ARG A 613 10.15 -4.59 11.12
C ARG A 613 11.54 -4.24 10.56
N ARG A 614 11.75 -2.97 10.28
CA ARG A 614 13.05 -2.38 9.94
C ARG A 614 13.69 -1.87 11.23
N ALA A 615 14.84 -2.42 11.60
CA ALA A 615 15.59 -1.94 12.74
C ALA A 615 16.36 -0.67 12.34
N GLN A 616 16.35 0.35 13.20
CA GLN A 616 17.25 1.48 13.04
C GLN A 616 18.68 1.02 13.36
N ARG A 617 19.62 1.38 12.50
CA ARG A 617 21.05 1.11 12.66
C ARG A 617 21.80 2.42 12.56
N LEU A 618 22.87 2.55 13.33
CA LEU A 618 23.79 3.68 13.21
C LEU A 618 24.70 3.40 12.00
N GLN A 619 24.64 4.25 10.98
CA GLN A 619 25.53 4.23 9.82
C GLN A 619 26.17 5.62 9.68
N HIS A 620 27.50 5.70 9.66
CA HIS A 620 28.25 6.95 9.55
C HIS A 620 27.79 8.04 10.57
N GLY A 621 27.47 7.64 11.80
CA GLY A 621 26.99 8.54 12.86
C GLY A 621 25.52 8.97 12.73
N GLN A 622 24.81 8.57 11.68
CA GLN A 622 23.38 8.83 11.47
C GLN A 622 22.51 7.59 11.72
N MET A 623 21.29 7.80 12.20
CA MET A 623 20.33 6.73 12.46
C MET A 623 19.51 6.45 11.20
N VAL A 624 19.80 5.33 10.52
CA VAL A 624 19.14 4.93 9.26
C VAL A 624 18.30 3.67 9.47
N LEU A 625 17.14 3.57 8.81
CA LEU A 625 16.35 2.35 8.81
C LEU A 625 17.01 1.26 7.95
N GLY A 626 17.45 0.18 8.58
CA GLY A 626 17.93 -1.02 7.89
C GLY A 626 16.87 -1.72 7.05
N LYS A 627 17.28 -2.73 6.28
CA LYS A 627 16.36 -3.60 5.52
C LYS A 627 15.59 -4.52 6.48
N SER A 628 14.36 -4.87 6.12
CA SER A 628 13.59 -5.88 6.87
C SER A 628 14.06 -7.29 6.50
N ILE A 629 13.82 -8.29 7.36
CA ILE A 629 14.15 -9.69 7.05
C ILE A 629 13.46 -10.13 5.75
N ASN A 630 12.19 -9.79 5.55
CA ASN A 630 11.48 -10.08 4.30
C ASN A 630 12.10 -9.38 3.07
N SER A 631 12.70 -8.19 3.24
CA SER A 631 13.43 -7.52 2.16
C SER A 631 14.77 -8.21 1.83
N LEU A 632 15.40 -8.82 2.84
CA LEU A 632 16.63 -9.62 2.66
C LEU A 632 16.33 -10.99 2.04
N LEU A 633 15.15 -11.58 2.33
CA LEU A 633 14.68 -12.84 1.75
C LEU A 633 14.13 -12.72 0.34
N THR A 634 14.00 -11.50 -0.20
CA THR A 634 13.46 -11.28 -1.55
C THR A 634 14.19 -12.09 -2.63
N PRO A 635 15.53 -12.24 -2.62
CA PRO A 635 16.23 -13.07 -3.58
C PRO A 635 15.77 -14.54 -3.57
N ALA A 636 15.82 -15.20 -2.41
CA ALA A 636 15.34 -16.57 -2.26
C ALA A 636 13.86 -16.72 -2.63
N PHE A 637 13.01 -15.75 -2.24
CA PHE A 637 11.60 -15.77 -2.62
C PHE A 637 11.39 -15.64 -4.13
N SER A 638 12.17 -14.81 -4.82
CA SER A 638 12.09 -14.68 -6.27
C SER A 638 12.53 -15.96 -6.98
N VAL A 639 13.59 -16.62 -6.51
CA VAL A 639 14.06 -17.92 -7.05
C VAL A 639 13.02 -19.01 -6.85
N LEU A 640 12.45 -19.15 -5.65
CA LEU A 640 11.39 -20.13 -5.40
C LEU A 640 10.13 -19.88 -6.25
N ASN A 641 9.79 -18.62 -6.54
CA ASN A 641 8.67 -18.32 -7.46
C ASN A 641 9.00 -18.62 -8.92
N PHE A 642 10.27 -18.51 -9.32
CA PHE A 642 10.72 -18.93 -10.65
C PHE A 642 10.58 -20.46 -10.80
N GLU A 643 11.11 -21.23 -9.85
CA GLU A 643 10.98 -22.69 -9.83
C GLU A 643 9.52 -23.15 -9.81
N LYS A 644 8.66 -22.45 -9.06
CA LYS A 644 7.20 -22.67 -9.08
C LYS A 644 6.59 -22.52 -10.47
N GLY A 645 7.05 -21.55 -11.26
CA GLY A 645 6.57 -21.33 -12.63
C GLY A 645 7.14 -22.36 -13.60
N ALA A 646 8.38 -22.79 -13.39
CA ALA A 646 9.06 -23.77 -14.22
C ALA A 646 8.56 -25.20 -14.03
N ARG A 647 8.21 -25.59 -12.79
CA ARG A 647 7.76 -26.93 -12.40
C ARG A 647 6.49 -26.89 -11.53
N PRO A 648 5.33 -26.55 -12.10
CA PRO A 648 4.07 -26.51 -11.37
C PRO A 648 3.63 -27.87 -10.81
N GLU A 649 4.06 -28.98 -11.42
CA GLU A 649 3.74 -30.36 -11.01
C GLU A 649 4.26 -30.70 -9.61
N MET A 650 5.40 -30.13 -9.20
CA MET A 650 5.97 -30.31 -7.86
C MET A 650 5.11 -29.73 -6.73
N LEU A 651 4.10 -28.92 -7.06
CA LEU A 651 3.20 -28.29 -6.08
C LEU A 651 1.88 -29.04 -5.91
N GLY A 652 1.66 -30.12 -6.69
CA GLY A 652 0.48 -30.98 -6.61
C GLY A 652 -0.83 -30.19 -6.59
N SER A 653 -1.63 -30.44 -5.57
CA SER A 653 -2.98 -29.88 -5.39
C SER A 653 -3.01 -28.51 -4.71
N ALA A 654 -1.85 -27.85 -4.55
CA ALA A 654 -1.77 -26.55 -3.89
C ALA A 654 -2.57 -25.46 -4.62
N LEU A 655 -3.27 -24.65 -3.82
CA LEU A 655 -3.94 -23.43 -4.20
C LEU A 655 -3.15 -22.24 -3.62
N PHE A 656 -2.88 -21.21 -4.43
CA PHE A 656 -2.17 -20.01 -3.99
C PHE A 656 -3.08 -18.79 -3.86
N SER A 657 -4.23 -18.83 -4.53
CA SER A 657 -5.36 -17.95 -4.35
C SER A 657 -6.62 -18.77 -4.16
N VAL A 658 -7.61 -18.19 -3.46
CA VAL A 658 -8.96 -18.75 -3.41
C VAL A 658 -9.59 -18.80 -4.81
N ASP A 659 -9.17 -17.89 -5.71
CA ASP A 659 -9.58 -17.90 -7.10
C ASP A 659 -9.10 -19.15 -7.87
N ASP A 660 -8.06 -19.85 -7.40
CA ASP A 660 -7.55 -21.07 -8.04
C ASP A 660 -8.49 -22.29 -7.80
N ILE A 661 -9.46 -22.19 -6.89
CA ILE A 661 -10.49 -23.24 -6.70
C ILE A 661 -11.32 -23.41 -7.97
N PHE A 662 -11.67 -22.29 -8.61
CA PHE A 662 -12.58 -22.27 -9.76
C PHE A 662 -12.06 -23.09 -10.96
N PRO A 663 -10.84 -22.87 -11.49
CA PRO A 663 -10.34 -23.66 -12.62
C PRO A 663 -10.20 -25.15 -12.28
N ARG A 664 -9.83 -25.52 -11.04
CA ARG A 664 -9.74 -26.94 -10.64
C ARG A 664 -11.11 -27.62 -10.58
N LEU A 665 -12.12 -26.94 -10.04
CA LEU A 665 -13.49 -27.46 -10.04
C LEU A 665 -14.11 -27.50 -11.44
N GLN A 666 -13.77 -26.56 -12.33
CA GLN A 666 -14.16 -26.63 -13.74
C GLN A 666 -13.61 -27.89 -14.41
N ALA A 667 -12.31 -28.17 -14.21
CA ALA A 667 -11.65 -29.37 -14.74
C ALA A 667 -12.37 -30.64 -14.27
N PHE A 668 -12.63 -30.71 -12.97
CA PHE A 668 -13.25 -31.87 -12.34
C PHE A 668 -14.69 -32.09 -12.80
N LYS A 669 -15.54 -31.05 -12.78
CA LYS A 669 -16.94 -31.13 -13.25
C LYS A 669 -17.02 -31.56 -14.72
N HIS A 670 -16.14 -31.02 -15.55
CA HIS A 670 -16.06 -31.40 -16.97
C HIS A 670 -15.57 -32.85 -17.15
N GLY A 671 -14.59 -33.29 -16.34
CA GLY A 671 -14.12 -34.67 -16.32
C GLY A 671 -15.22 -35.67 -15.95
N LEU A 672 -15.99 -35.37 -14.88
CA LEU A 672 -17.12 -36.19 -14.45
C LEU A 672 -18.17 -36.33 -15.55
N GLN A 673 -18.52 -35.23 -16.23
CA GLN A 673 -19.49 -35.25 -17.33
C GLN A 673 -18.99 -36.10 -18.51
N ARG A 674 -17.72 -35.94 -18.89
CA ARG A 674 -17.12 -36.70 -19.99
C ARG A 674 -17.05 -38.21 -19.71
N ASN A 675 -16.85 -38.56 -18.44
CA ASN A 675 -16.71 -39.96 -18.00
C ASN A 675 -18.05 -40.59 -17.58
N GLY A 676 -19.20 -39.95 -17.83
CA GLY A 676 -20.52 -40.50 -17.53
C GLY A 676 -20.95 -40.42 -16.05
N HIS A 677 -20.19 -39.74 -15.20
CA HIS A 677 -20.46 -39.59 -13.76
C HIS A 677 -21.20 -38.29 -13.40
N GLY A 678 -21.88 -37.66 -14.37
CA GLY A 678 -22.53 -36.35 -14.24
C GLY A 678 -23.69 -36.23 -13.23
N GLY A 679 -24.03 -37.31 -12.52
CA GLY A 679 -25.05 -37.34 -11.46
C GLY A 679 -24.73 -38.34 -10.34
N SER A 680 -23.52 -38.90 -10.31
CA SER A 680 -23.09 -39.81 -9.24
C SER A 680 -23.04 -39.06 -7.91
N PRO A 681 -23.33 -39.73 -6.77
CA PRO A 681 -23.19 -39.11 -5.46
C PRO A 681 -21.73 -38.72 -5.22
N LEU A 682 -21.51 -37.50 -4.72
CA LEU A 682 -20.19 -36.97 -4.41
C LEU A 682 -19.96 -36.97 -2.89
N TYR A 683 -18.81 -37.47 -2.49
CA TYR A 683 -18.36 -37.57 -1.10
C TYR A 683 -17.31 -36.50 -0.82
N PHE A 684 -17.63 -35.61 0.12
CA PHE A 684 -16.81 -34.50 0.53
C PHE A 684 -16.19 -34.81 1.90
N ALA A 685 -14.88 -34.69 1.98
CA ALA A 685 -14.13 -34.88 3.22
C ALA A 685 -13.16 -33.72 3.42
N LYS A 686 -13.34 -32.97 4.52
CA LYS A 686 -12.50 -31.83 4.88
C LYS A 686 -11.75 -32.08 6.18
N VAL A 687 -10.46 -31.77 6.18
CA VAL A 687 -9.61 -31.73 7.38
C VAL A 687 -8.86 -30.40 7.50
N ASP A 688 -8.63 -29.95 8.74
CA ASP A 688 -7.87 -28.74 9.10
C ASP A 688 -6.60 -29.18 9.84
N VAL A 689 -5.43 -28.93 9.24
CA VAL A 689 -4.14 -29.26 9.84
C VAL A 689 -3.82 -28.26 10.96
N GLN A 690 -3.62 -28.78 12.16
CA GLN A 690 -3.30 -28.00 13.33
C GLN A 690 -1.91 -27.39 13.22
N SER A 691 -1.83 -26.06 13.36
CA SER A 691 -0.57 -25.32 13.49
C SER A 691 0.46 -25.69 12.41
N CYS A 692 0.04 -25.78 11.15
CA CYS A 692 0.84 -26.30 10.04
C CYS A 692 2.26 -25.71 9.96
N PHE A 693 2.44 -24.42 10.21
CA PHE A 693 3.78 -23.80 10.17
C PHE A 693 4.66 -24.18 11.35
N ASP A 694 4.07 -24.41 12.52
CA ASP A 694 4.79 -24.56 13.78
C ASP A 694 5.29 -26.01 13.97
N THR A 695 4.69 -26.96 13.25
CA THR A 695 5.00 -28.40 13.35
C THR A 695 5.98 -28.91 12.29
N ILE A 696 6.26 -28.12 11.25
CA ILE A 696 7.09 -28.52 10.11
C ILE A 696 8.49 -29.00 10.55
N PRO A 697 8.93 -30.19 10.08
CA PRO A 697 10.28 -30.67 10.32
C PRO A 697 11.30 -29.94 9.44
N GLN A 698 12.17 -29.16 10.06
CA GLN A 698 13.14 -28.28 9.38
C GLN A 698 14.15 -29.06 8.52
N LYS A 699 14.62 -30.23 8.97
CA LYS A 699 15.59 -31.05 8.22
C LYS A 699 15.04 -31.51 6.86
N ARG A 700 13.83 -32.10 6.85
CA ARG A 700 13.15 -32.52 5.62
C ARG A 700 12.86 -31.33 4.71
N LEU A 701 12.45 -30.19 5.30
CA LEU A 701 12.21 -28.99 4.52
C LEU A 701 13.47 -28.48 3.82
N MET A 702 14.63 -28.51 4.48
CA MET A 702 15.89 -28.09 3.88
C MET A 702 16.37 -29.06 2.79
N ALA A 703 16.20 -30.38 3.00
CA ALA A 703 16.46 -31.36 1.93
C ALA A 703 15.59 -31.06 0.69
N LEU A 704 14.31 -30.75 0.90
CA LEU A 704 13.40 -30.36 -0.19
C LEU A 704 13.81 -29.03 -0.85
N ALA A 705 14.27 -28.04 -0.07
CA ALA A 705 14.75 -26.77 -0.60
C ALA A 705 15.94 -26.95 -1.56
N SER A 706 16.87 -27.86 -1.23
CA SER A 706 18.00 -28.22 -2.08
C SER A 706 17.60 -28.88 -3.40
N THR A 707 16.48 -29.62 -3.41
CA THR A 707 15.90 -30.22 -4.64
C THR A 707 15.12 -29.20 -5.48
N ILE A 708 14.49 -28.22 -4.84
CA ILE A 708 13.74 -27.16 -5.54
C ILE A 708 14.71 -26.22 -6.26
N VAL A 709 15.73 -25.72 -5.56
CA VAL A 709 16.73 -24.80 -6.13
C VAL A 709 17.75 -25.62 -6.92
N ARG A 710 17.53 -25.78 -8.23
CA ARG A 710 18.31 -26.68 -9.08
C ARG A 710 19.52 -26.00 -9.73
N ASP A 711 19.31 -24.83 -10.33
CA ASP A 711 20.32 -24.20 -11.17
C ASP A 711 21.44 -23.60 -10.30
N ASP A 712 22.68 -23.67 -10.77
CA ASP A 712 23.85 -23.23 -9.98
C ASP A 712 23.90 -21.70 -9.78
N SER A 713 23.25 -20.95 -10.66
CA SER A 713 23.15 -19.49 -10.58
C SER A 713 21.85 -18.97 -11.17
N TYR A 714 21.33 -17.91 -10.54
CA TYR A 714 20.12 -17.22 -10.94
C TYR A 714 20.38 -15.73 -11.13
N ARG A 715 19.63 -15.09 -12.04
CA ARG A 715 19.63 -13.64 -12.22
C ARG A 715 18.32 -13.03 -11.75
N ILE A 716 18.40 -11.98 -10.94
CA ILE A 716 17.26 -11.31 -10.34
C ILE A 716 17.10 -9.91 -10.92
N ALA A 717 16.02 -9.71 -11.65
CA ALA A 717 15.61 -8.44 -12.23
C ALA A 717 14.55 -7.74 -11.38
N LYS A 718 14.51 -6.41 -11.44
CA LYS A 718 13.52 -5.57 -10.75
C LYS A 718 12.90 -4.60 -11.73
N TYR A 719 11.59 -4.41 -11.64
CA TYR A 719 10.89 -3.45 -12.47
C TYR A 719 9.69 -2.83 -11.73
N GLY A 720 9.32 -1.62 -12.13
CA GLY A 720 8.16 -0.88 -11.63
C GLY A 720 7.02 -0.92 -12.62
N ARG A 721 5.78 -0.98 -12.13
CA ARG A 721 4.57 -0.75 -12.92
C ARG A 721 3.67 0.28 -12.28
N ALA A 722 3.17 1.21 -13.08
CA ALA A 722 2.26 2.28 -12.67
C ALA A 722 0.92 2.17 -13.37
N LYS A 723 -0.16 2.40 -12.61
CA LYS A 723 -1.51 2.56 -13.15
C LYS A 723 -2.27 3.65 -12.42
N LEU A 724 -3.28 4.21 -13.08
CA LEU A 724 -4.14 5.22 -12.48
C LEU A 724 -5.27 4.55 -11.67
N VAL A 725 -5.41 4.92 -10.40
CA VAL A 725 -6.45 4.41 -9.50
C VAL A 725 -7.52 5.50 -9.34
N SER A 726 -8.72 5.21 -9.87
CA SER A 726 -9.96 6.02 -9.93
C SER A 726 -10.29 6.57 -11.33
N GLY A 727 -11.39 6.05 -11.89
CA GLY A 727 -12.31 6.62 -12.89
C GLY A 727 -11.77 7.12 -14.23
N GLN A 728 -11.88 6.30 -15.29
CA GLN A 728 -12.27 6.81 -16.61
C GLN A 728 -13.18 5.80 -17.34
N SER A 729 -14.48 5.94 -17.07
CA SER A 729 -15.49 6.02 -18.14
C SER A 729 -15.61 7.51 -18.50
N LYS A 730 -15.86 7.86 -19.76
CA LYS A 730 -16.08 9.26 -20.20
C LYS A 730 -17.31 9.91 -19.53
N GLU A 731 -18.11 9.15 -18.78
CA GLU A 731 -19.40 9.58 -18.20
C GLU A 731 -19.38 9.85 -16.67
N SER A 732 -18.29 9.57 -15.96
CA SER A 732 -18.22 9.77 -14.48
C SER A 732 -17.24 10.90 -14.15
N PRO A 733 -17.65 11.96 -13.41
CA PRO A 733 -16.84 13.14 -13.19
C PRO A 733 -15.56 12.85 -12.39
N SER A 734 -14.58 13.69 -12.70
CA SER A 734 -13.18 13.77 -12.30
C SER A 734 -12.93 13.82 -10.78
N PHE A 735 -13.23 12.72 -10.08
CA PHE A 735 -12.79 12.52 -8.71
C PHE A 735 -11.34 12.03 -8.67
N GLY A 736 -10.39 12.97 -8.88
CA GLY A 736 -8.96 12.90 -8.55
C GLY A 736 -8.30 11.54 -8.75
N ALA A 737 -7.94 11.22 -9.99
CA ALA A 737 -7.25 9.99 -10.34
C ALA A 737 -5.82 10.01 -9.79
N ARG A 738 -5.43 9.01 -8.97
CA ARG A 738 -4.09 8.96 -8.35
C ARG A 738 -3.23 7.86 -8.96
N PRO A 739 -1.98 8.14 -9.34
CA PRO A 739 -1.04 7.09 -9.74
C PRO A 739 -0.78 6.09 -8.61
N SER A 740 -0.65 4.81 -8.95
CA SER A 740 -0.27 3.73 -8.04
C SER A 740 0.87 2.93 -8.62
N TRP A 741 1.97 2.86 -7.88
CA TRP A 741 3.15 2.07 -8.20
C TRP A 741 3.13 0.69 -7.55
N LYS A 742 3.60 -0.32 -8.28
CA LYS A 742 3.97 -1.63 -7.76
C LYS A 742 5.37 -1.96 -8.25
N PHE A 743 6.29 -2.25 -7.34
CA PHE A 743 7.64 -2.72 -7.64
C PHE A 743 7.68 -4.24 -7.53
N LEU A 744 8.23 -4.90 -8.54
CA LEU A 744 8.25 -6.34 -8.71
C LEU A 744 9.69 -6.83 -8.83
N THR A 745 9.89 -8.10 -8.50
CA THR A 745 11.20 -8.76 -8.58
C THR A 745 11.00 -10.15 -9.15
N LYS A 746 11.72 -10.47 -10.23
CA LYS A 746 11.65 -11.75 -10.93
C LYS A 746 13.03 -12.38 -10.98
N ALA A 747 13.09 -13.68 -10.72
CA ALA A 747 14.28 -14.47 -10.95
C ALA A 747 14.19 -15.18 -12.30
N SER A 748 15.34 -15.51 -12.86
CA SER A 748 15.53 -16.26 -14.10
C SER A 748 16.77 -17.14 -13.96
N ALA A 749 16.81 -18.25 -14.69
CA ALA A 749 18.00 -19.07 -14.79
C ALA A 749 19.13 -18.31 -15.50
N SER A 750 20.39 -18.61 -15.17
CA SER A 750 21.51 -17.99 -15.89
C SER A 750 21.58 -18.38 -17.37
N SER A 751 21.03 -19.52 -17.75
CA SER A 751 20.96 -19.99 -19.14
C SER A 751 19.98 -19.18 -19.99
N ARG A 752 18.88 -18.69 -19.40
CA ARG A 752 17.89 -17.84 -20.06
C ARG A 752 17.66 -16.57 -19.24
N PRO A 753 18.40 -15.49 -19.51
CA PRO A 753 18.26 -14.24 -18.80
C PRO A 753 16.83 -13.71 -18.85
N PHE A 754 16.44 -12.97 -17.82
CA PHE A 754 15.15 -12.29 -17.78
C PHE A 754 15.03 -11.31 -18.97
N SER A 755 14.00 -11.51 -19.79
CA SER A 755 13.57 -10.59 -20.84
C SER A 755 12.44 -9.72 -20.30
N PHE A 756 12.69 -8.41 -20.18
CA PHE A 756 11.67 -7.46 -19.79
C PHE A 756 10.53 -7.36 -20.82
N ALA A 757 10.84 -7.50 -22.11
CA ALA A 757 9.86 -7.49 -23.19
C ALA A 757 8.85 -8.63 -23.02
N ASP A 758 9.33 -9.87 -22.84
CA ASP A 758 8.49 -11.06 -22.66
C ASP A 758 7.54 -10.92 -21.48
N GLU A 759 8.03 -10.36 -20.36
CA GLU A 759 7.22 -10.13 -19.16
C GLU A 759 6.12 -9.10 -19.41
N THR A 760 6.41 -8.02 -20.13
CA THR A 760 5.38 -7.00 -20.45
C THR A 760 4.32 -7.54 -21.42
N VAL A 761 4.70 -8.42 -22.34
CA VAL A 761 3.78 -9.13 -23.26
C VAL A 761 2.92 -10.13 -22.47
N ALA A 762 3.52 -10.93 -21.58
CA ALA A 762 2.79 -11.83 -20.70
C ALA A 762 1.78 -11.09 -19.81
N ASP A 763 2.18 -9.96 -19.22
CA ASP A 763 1.29 -9.11 -18.43
C ASP A 763 0.11 -8.59 -19.26
N THR A 764 0.35 -8.25 -20.53
CA THR A 764 -0.67 -7.80 -21.48
C THR A 764 -1.64 -8.93 -21.86
N ASN A 765 -1.12 -10.14 -22.10
CA ASN A 765 -1.92 -11.34 -22.39
C ASN A 765 -2.78 -11.76 -21.19
N GLU A 766 -2.31 -11.55 -19.96
CA GLU A 766 -3.12 -11.68 -18.74
C GLU A 766 -4.18 -10.58 -18.58
N GLY A 767 -4.31 -9.70 -19.57
CA GLY A 767 -5.38 -8.71 -19.67
C GLY A 767 -5.09 -7.36 -19.03
N ARG A 768 -3.87 -7.14 -18.51
CA ARG A 768 -3.47 -5.85 -17.92
C ARG A 768 -3.38 -4.79 -19.02
N SER A 769 -4.05 -3.66 -18.78
CA SER A 769 -4.12 -2.56 -19.73
C SER A 769 -3.88 -1.22 -19.03
N ARG A 770 -3.57 -0.18 -19.81
CA ARG A 770 -3.37 1.20 -19.33
C ARG A 770 -2.29 1.32 -18.24
N THR A 771 -1.20 0.56 -18.39
CA THR A 771 -0.10 0.48 -17.43
C THR A 771 1.18 1.04 -18.05
N VAL A 772 1.99 1.73 -17.26
CA VAL A 772 3.36 2.17 -17.63
C VAL A 772 4.36 1.29 -16.89
N TYR A 773 5.31 0.70 -17.61
CA TYR A 773 6.38 -0.14 -17.05
C TYR A 773 7.73 0.60 -17.07
N ILE A 774 8.56 0.36 -16.04
CA ILE A 774 9.92 0.88 -15.92
C ILE A 774 10.83 -0.26 -15.51
N ASP A 775 11.87 -0.51 -16.28
CA ASP A 775 12.90 -1.49 -15.94
C ASP A 775 14.03 -0.84 -15.13
N ASN A 776 14.61 -1.61 -14.20
CA ASN A 776 15.79 -1.21 -13.45
C ASN A 776 17.11 -1.64 -14.15
N VAL A 777 17.04 -2.37 -15.26
CA VAL A 777 18.13 -2.85 -16.16
C VAL A 777 19.14 -3.79 -15.50
N VAL A 778 19.65 -3.42 -14.32
CA VAL A 778 20.62 -4.17 -13.56
C VAL A 778 19.98 -5.44 -13.00
N GLN A 779 20.48 -6.58 -13.47
CA GLN A 779 20.12 -7.90 -12.94
C GLN A 779 21.22 -8.37 -11.98
N LYS A 780 20.85 -8.72 -10.75
CA LYS A 780 21.80 -9.22 -9.77
C LYS A 780 21.94 -10.74 -9.90
N ALA A 781 23.16 -11.24 -10.05
CA ALA A 781 23.45 -12.66 -9.96
C ALA A 781 23.43 -13.13 -8.50
N GLU A 782 22.82 -14.28 -8.24
CA GLU A 782 22.85 -14.98 -6.97
C GLU A 782 23.19 -16.45 -7.22
N SER A 783 24.14 -16.99 -6.47
CA SER A 783 24.50 -18.42 -6.57
C SER A 783 23.50 -19.30 -5.83
N ARG A 784 23.40 -20.56 -6.25
CA ARG A 784 22.61 -21.60 -5.56
C ARG A 784 22.96 -21.68 -4.08
N LYS A 785 24.26 -21.68 -3.77
CA LYS A 785 24.78 -21.69 -2.40
C LYS A 785 24.28 -20.50 -1.59
N ALA A 786 24.38 -19.28 -2.12
CA ALA A 786 23.91 -18.09 -1.40
C ALA A 786 22.40 -18.12 -1.11
N VAL A 787 21.60 -18.67 -2.02
CA VAL A 787 20.15 -18.85 -1.83
C VAL A 787 19.85 -19.90 -0.76
N LEU A 788 20.53 -21.05 -0.81
CA LEU A 788 20.35 -22.13 0.16
C LEU A 788 20.84 -21.72 1.56
N ASP A 789 22.00 -21.08 1.67
CA ASP A 789 22.52 -20.54 2.93
C ASP A 789 21.52 -19.55 3.55
N LEU A 790 20.93 -18.67 2.73
CA LEU A 790 19.92 -17.72 3.18
C LEU A 790 18.63 -18.39 3.67
N LEU A 791 18.20 -19.47 3.00
CA LEU A 791 17.05 -20.28 3.40
C LEU A 791 17.34 -21.06 4.69
N GLU A 792 18.52 -21.64 4.82
CA GLU A 792 18.97 -22.37 6.00
C GLU A 792 19.07 -21.43 7.21
N GLU A 793 19.70 -20.27 7.04
CA GLU A 793 19.79 -19.23 8.08
C GLU A 793 18.40 -18.78 8.55
N HIS A 794 17.43 -18.75 7.63
CA HIS A 794 16.04 -18.36 7.91
C HIS A 794 15.20 -19.46 8.56
N VAL A 795 15.38 -20.72 8.17
CA VAL A 795 14.58 -21.85 8.65
C VAL A 795 15.16 -22.40 9.96
N GLN A 796 16.46 -22.69 9.99
CA GLN A 796 17.11 -23.37 11.11
C GLN A 796 17.72 -22.39 12.14
N ALA A 797 18.21 -21.24 11.69
CA ALA A 797 18.88 -20.25 12.56
C ALA A 797 18.02 -18.99 12.82
N ASN A 798 16.68 -19.11 12.76
CA ASN A 798 15.80 -17.97 13.02
C ASN A 798 15.90 -17.52 14.49
N LEU A 799 16.37 -16.29 14.72
CA LEU A 799 16.45 -15.69 16.05
C LEU A 799 15.24 -14.84 16.35
N ILE A 800 14.68 -15.05 17.53
CA ILE A 800 13.47 -14.41 18.02
C ILE A 800 13.79 -13.77 19.38
N ARG A 801 13.46 -12.48 19.53
CA ARG A 801 13.55 -11.79 20.82
C ARG A 801 12.18 -11.74 21.50
N ILE A 802 12.10 -12.37 22.66
CA ILE A 802 10.96 -12.28 23.58
C ILE A 802 11.46 -11.54 24.81
N ASP A 803 10.85 -10.39 25.10
CA ASP A 803 11.29 -9.46 26.13
C ASP A 803 12.76 -9.05 25.99
N GLN A 804 13.61 -9.46 26.94
CA GLN A 804 15.05 -9.19 26.97
C GLN A 804 15.91 -10.41 26.67
N ARG A 805 15.29 -11.55 26.33
CA ARG A 805 15.96 -12.82 26.05
C ARG A 805 15.89 -13.15 24.57
N TYR A 806 16.85 -13.95 24.13
CA TYR A 806 16.97 -14.40 22.74
C TYR A 806 16.69 -15.89 22.67
N TYR A 807 15.99 -16.28 21.62
CA TYR A 807 15.60 -17.66 21.38
C TYR A 807 15.85 -18.04 19.93
N ARG A 808 16.27 -19.26 19.66
CA ARG A 808 16.29 -19.85 18.32
C ARG A 808 15.03 -20.70 18.12
N GLN A 809 14.44 -20.63 16.93
CA GLN A 809 13.34 -21.50 16.55
C GLN A 809 13.86 -22.88 16.15
N LYS A 810 13.64 -23.90 16.99
CA LYS A 810 14.12 -25.28 16.77
C LYS A 810 13.12 -26.17 16.00
N ARG A 811 11.83 -25.79 15.96
CA ARG A 811 10.77 -26.53 15.25
C ARG A 811 9.88 -25.59 14.46
N GLY A 812 9.41 -26.04 13.31
CA GLY A 812 8.55 -25.26 12.42
C GLY A 812 9.28 -24.13 11.70
N ILE A 813 8.50 -23.31 10.99
CA ILE A 813 8.96 -22.16 10.22
C ILE A 813 8.22 -20.89 10.64
N PRO A 814 8.83 -19.70 10.53
CA PRO A 814 8.24 -18.50 11.08
C PRO A 814 6.98 -18.02 10.33
N GLN A 815 5.88 -17.87 11.06
CA GLN A 815 4.66 -17.25 10.56
C GLN A 815 4.88 -15.75 10.31
N GLY A 816 4.74 -15.30 9.07
CA GLY A 816 4.98 -13.90 8.65
C GLY A 816 6.13 -13.73 7.66
N SER A 817 6.85 -14.81 7.35
CA SER A 817 7.86 -14.84 6.29
C SER A 817 7.21 -14.86 4.92
N ILE A 818 7.88 -14.27 3.93
CA ILE A 818 7.45 -14.33 2.53
C ILE A 818 7.64 -15.71 1.90
N VAL A 819 8.59 -16.53 2.39
CA VAL A 819 8.88 -17.86 1.82
C VAL A 819 8.10 -18.99 2.50
N SER A 820 7.71 -18.84 3.77
CA SER A 820 7.13 -19.94 4.57
C SER A 820 5.90 -20.60 3.94
N SER A 821 4.98 -19.82 3.36
CA SER A 821 3.78 -20.38 2.72
C SER A 821 4.12 -21.23 1.49
N LEU A 822 5.08 -20.79 0.68
CA LEU A 822 5.49 -21.52 -0.52
C LEU A 822 6.23 -22.80 -0.16
N LEU A 823 7.16 -22.72 0.80
CA LEU A 823 7.89 -23.87 1.33
C LEU A 823 6.97 -24.93 1.96
N CYS A 824 5.98 -24.48 2.74
CA CYS A 824 4.93 -25.35 3.27
C CYS A 824 4.13 -26.02 2.14
N SER A 825 3.79 -25.26 1.09
CA SER A 825 3.07 -25.81 -0.05
C SER A 825 3.82 -26.94 -0.77
N TYR A 826 5.14 -26.80 -0.95
CA TYR A 826 6.00 -27.85 -1.51
C TYR A 826 6.11 -29.07 -0.59
N LEU A 827 6.28 -28.85 0.71
CA LEU A 827 6.39 -29.97 1.67
C LEU A 827 5.12 -30.84 1.66
N TYR A 828 3.95 -30.22 1.67
CA TYR A 828 2.69 -30.95 1.59
C TYR A 828 2.40 -31.52 0.21
N ALA A 829 3.02 -31.02 -0.87
CA ALA A 829 2.96 -31.71 -2.16
C ALA A 829 3.73 -33.03 -2.14
N GLY A 830 4.85 -33.10 -1.41
CA GLY A 830 5.53 -34.37 -1.12
C GLY A 830 4.64 -35.34 -0.33
N LEU A 831 3.88 -34.84 0.66
CA LEU A 831 2.89 -35.66 1.38
C LEU A 831 1.79 -36.20 0.45
N GLU A 832 1.34 -35.39 -0.51
CA GLU A 832 0.36 -35.84 -1.50
C GLU A 832 0.89 -37.00 -2.33
N SER A 833 2.14 -36.90 -2.81
CA SER A 833 2.79 -37.95 -3.60
C SER A 833 3.04 -39.22 -2.77
N ASP A 834 3.64 -39.06 -1.59
CA ASP A 834 4.21 -40.18 -0.83
C ASP A 834 3.14 -40.93 -0.02
N VAL A 835 2.09 -40.25 0.45
CA VAL A 835 1.07 -40.81 1.36
C VAL A 835 -0.34 -40.82 0.75
N LEU A 836 -0.69 -39.78 -0.01
CA LEU A 836 -2.03 -39.64 -0.60
C LEU A 836 -2.07 -40.03 -2.08
N GLY A 837 -1.09 -40.79 -2.58
CA GLY A 837 -1.01 -41.22 -3.98
C GLY A 837 -2.25 -41.99 -4.45
N PHE A 838 -2.94 -42.69 -3.54
CA PHE A 838 -4.21 -43.38 -3.83
C PHE A 838 -5.35 -42.44 -4.27
N LEU A 839 -5.24 -41.12 -4.03
CA LEU A 839 -6.21 -40.14 -4.52
C LEU A 839 -6.06 -39.86 -6.03
N ALA A 840 -4.94 -40.25 -6.64
CA ALA A 840 -4.74 -40.11 -8.07
C ALA A 840 -5.55 -41.14 -8.87
N GLU A 841 -6.00 -42.22 -8.22
CA GLU A 841 -6.82 -43.26 -8.82
C GLU A 841 -8.31 -42.86 -8.77
N GLY A 842 -9.01 -42.99 -9.90
CA GLY A 842 -10.45 -42.70 -10.01
C GLY A 842 -10.83 -41.23 -10.21
N GLN A 843 -12.12 -40.93 -10.06
CA GLN A 843 -12.68 -39.58 -10.24
C GLN A 843 -12.63 -38.78 -8.93
N THR A 844 -11.42 -38.42 -8.50
CA THR A 844 -11.17 -37.71 -7.24
C THR A 844 -10.51 -36.35 -7.49
N LEU A 845 -10.92 -35.33 -6.71
CA LEU A 845 -10.31 -34.01 -6.69
C LEU A 845 -9.82 -33.69 -5.28
N LEU A 846 -8.53 -33.39 -5.17
CA LEU A 846 -7.93 -32.80 -3.98
C LEU A 846 -7.78 -31.29 -4.18
N LEU A 847 -8.21 -30.52 -3.18
CA LEU A 847 -7.99 -29.08 -3.07
C LEU A 847 -7.24 -28.81 -1.77
N ARG A 848 -6.12 -28.11 -1.86
CA ARG A 848 -5.34 -27.72 -0.67
C ARG A 848 -5.00 -26.26 -0.64
N LEU A 849 -5.46 -25.56 0.39
CA LEU A 849 -5.04 -24.20 0.71
C LEU A 849 -4.28 -24.18 2.03
N ILE A 850 -2.97 -24.43 1.96
CA ILE A 850 -2.05 -24.49 3.12
C ILE A 850 -2.47 -25.55 4.14
N ASP A 851 -3.25 -25.19 5.15
CA ASP A 851 -3.71 -26.02 6.26
C ASP A 851 -5.09 -26.66 6.03
N ASP A 852 -5.89 -26.10 5.13
CA ASP A 852 -7.19 -26.66 4.76
C ASP A 852 -7.04 -27.65 3.58
N PHE A 853 -7.46 -28.90 3.80
CA PHE A 853 -7.55 -29.93 2.75
C PHE A 853 -9.01 -30.31 2.53
N LEU A 854 -9.41 -30.43 1.27
CA LEU A 854 -10.72 -30.90 0.84
C LEU A 854 -10.58 -31.94 -0.26
N VAL A 855 -11.14 -33.12 -0.03
CA VAL A 855 -11.29 -34.18 -1.03
C VAL A 855 -12.74 -34.24 -1.49
N ILE A 856 -12.94 -34.35 -2.80
CA ILE A 856 -14.23 -34.63 -3.44
C ILE A 856 -14.04 -35.86 -4.31
N SER A 857 -14.78 -36.94 -4.04
CA SER A 857 -14.68 -38.19 -4.81
C SER A 857 -16.07 -38.74 -5.13
N THR A 858 -16.18 -39.52 -6.22
CA THR A 858 -17.36 -40.35 -6.50
C THR A 858 -17.36 -41.64 -5.69
N ASP A 859 -16.21 -42.03 -5.10
CA ASP A 859 -16.08 -43.23 -4.27
C ASP A 859 -15.99 -42.85 -2.79
N ARG A 860 -16.93 -43.36 -2.00
CA ARG A 860 -16.95 -43.17 -0.54
C ARG A 860 -15.72 -43.75 0.14
N SER A 861 -15.26 -44.91 -0.29
CA SER A 861 -14.16 -45.65 0.35
C SER A 861 -12.85 -44.85 0.30
N VAL A 862 -12.61 -44.14 -0.80
CA VAL A 862 -11.46 -43.26 -0.99
C VAL A 862 -11.51 -42.06 -0.04
N ALA A 863 -12.67 -41.41 0.09
CA ALA A 863 -12.86 -40.27 0.99
C ALA A 863 -12.75 -40.69 2.48
N GLU A 864 -13.25 -41.88 2.83
CA GLU A 864 -13.13 -42.46 4.17
C GLU A 864 -11.68 -42.82 4.50
N ARG A 865 -10.96 -43.48 3.57
CA ARG A 865 -9.52 -43.76 3.71
C ARG A 865 -8.73 -42.47 3.94
N PHE A 866 -9.03 -41.41 3.18
CA PHE A 866 -8.41 -40.10 3.39
C PHE A 866 -8.62 -39.56 4.81
N MET A 867 -9.84 -39.65 5.35
CA MET A 867 -10.13 -39.21 6.72
C MET A 867 -9.33 -40.02 7.76
N HIS A 868 -9.25 -41.34 7.60
CA HIS A 868 -8.47 -42.19 8.50
C HIS A 868 -6.98 -41.87 8.46
N VAL A 869 -6.39 -41.77 7.27
CA VAL A 869 -4.96 -41.47 7.08
C VAL A 869 -4.60 -40.10 7.68
N MET A 870 -5.40 -39.07 7.40
CA MET A 870 -5.11 -37.73 7.90
C MET A 870 -5.27 -37.61 9.43
N HIS A 871 -6.28 -38.28 10.01
CA HIS A 871 -6.46 -38.30 11.46
C HIS A 871 -5.51 -39.25 12.20
N ALA A 872 -4.91 -40.23 11.52
CA ALA A 872 -3.82 -41.02 12.08
C ALA A 872 -2.64 -40.11 12.50
N GLY A 873 -2.44 -39.03 11.75
CA GLY A 873 -1.33 -38.10 11.90
C GLY A 873 -0.13 -38.57 11.09
N ILE A 874 0.62 -37.62 10.53
CA ILE A 874 1.77 -37.92 9.66
C ILE A 874 2.97 -37.10 10.17
N PRO A 875 3.70 -37.62 11.19
CA PRO A 875 4.78 -36.88 11.87
C PRO A 875 5.91 -36.44 10.93
N GLU A 876 6.18 -37.22 9.88
CA GLU A 876 7.22 -36.93 8.88
C GLU A 876 7.03 -35.61 8.13
N TYR A 877 5.79 -35.14 8.02
CA TYR A 877 5.44 -33.83 7.45
C TYR A 877 4.91 -32.87 8.50
N GLY A 878 4.93 -33.25 9.78
CA GLY A 878 4.39 -32.47 10.88
C GLY A 878 2.86 -32.31 10.82
N VAL A 879 2.13 -33.25 10.22
CA VAL A 879 0.67 -33.17 10.10
C VAL A 879 -0.02 -33.78 11.32
N GLN A 880 -0.87 -32.98 11.95
CA GLN A 880 -1.81 -33.40 12.98
C GLN A 880 -3.14 -32.68 12.72
N VAL A 881 -4.26 -33.41 12.70
CA VAL A 881 -5.57 -32.84 12.34
C VAL A 881 -6.32 -32.35 13.58
N LYS A 882 -6.95 -31.18 13.46
CA LYS A 882 -7.89 -30.69 14.47
C LYS A 882 -9.28 -31.33 14.27
N ALA A 883 -9.54 -32.43 14.96
CA ALA A 883 -10.75 -33.24 14.76
C ALA A 883 -12.08 -32.46 14.86
N GLU A 884 -12.19 -31.48 15.75
CA GLU A 884 -13.39 -30.63 15.91
C GLU A 884 -13.80 -29.86 14.64
N LYS A 885 -12.83 -29.59 13.76
CA LYS A 885 -13.02 -28.83 12.53
C LYS A 885 -13.17 -29.72 11.30
N SER A 886 -12.92 -31.01 11.42
CA SER A 886 -13.16 -31.96 10.34
C SER A 886 -14.65 -32.04 10.03
N ARG A 887 -15.00 -32.18 8.75
CA ARG A 887 -16.38 -32.23 8.25
C ARG A 887 -16.47 -33.22 7.11
N ALA A 888 -17.59 -33.92 7.03
CA ALA A 888 -17.93 -34.79 5.91
C ALA A 888 -19.43 -34.71 5.60
N ASN A 889 -19.84 -35.01 4.36
CA ASN A 889 -21.26 -35.11 3.99
C ASN A 889 -21.79 -36.57 4.07
N PHE A 890 -21.00 -37.49 4.59
CA PHE A 890 -21.32 -38.90 4.80
C PHE A 890 -20.91 -39.34 6.21
N ASP A 891 -21.42 -40.49 6.65
CA ASP A 891 -21.09 -41.06 7.95
C ASP A 891 -19.67 -41.64 7.93
N VAL A 892 -18.81 -41.15 8.83
CA VAL A 892 -17.44 -41.64 9.01
C VAL A 892 -17.08 -41.67 10.49
N LEU A 893 -16.56 -42.80 10.93
CA LEU A 893 -16.12 -43.04 12.30
C LEU A 893 -14.60 -43.07 12.34
N VAL A 894 -13.99 -42.06 12.92
CA VAL A 894 -12.53 -41.98 13.02
C VAL A 894 -12.12 -42.22 14.46
N ARG A 895 -11.39 -43.31 14.73
CA ARG A 895 -10.96 -43.72 16.07
C ARG A 895 -12.14 -43.81 17.07
N GLY A 896 -13.24 -44.40 16.63
CA GLY A 896 -14.46 -44.56 17.45
C GLY A 896 -15.26 -43.28 17.68
N LYS A 897 -14.87 -42.14 17.09
CA LYS A 897 -15.63 -40.88 17.17
C LYS A 897 -16.24 -40.53 15.82
N ALA A 898 -17.54 -40.23 15.83
CA ALA A 898 -18.24 -39.75 14.65
C ALA A 898 -17.78 -38.32 14.29
N ILE A 899 -17.44 -38.10 13.03
CA ILE A 899 -17.19 -36.77 12.51
C ILE A 899 -18.53 -36.06 12.28
N ALA A 900 -18.57 -34.75 12.52
CA ALA A 900 -19.78 -33.96 12.29
C ALA A 900 -20.24 -34.07 10.83
N ARG A 901 -21.37 -34.74 10.62
CA ARG A 901 -22.01 -34.93 9.32
C ARG A 901 -22.81 -33.70 8.93
N LEU A 902 -22.54 -33.21 7.73
CA LEU A 902 -23.42 -32.27 7.04
C LEU A 902 -24.47 -33.05 6.23
N PRO A 903 -25.67 -32.48 5.99
CA PRO A 903 -26.66 -33.10 5.13
C PRO A 903 -26.06 -33.45 3.77
N GLN A 904 -26.44 -34.59 3.21
CA GLN A 904 -25.89 -35.09 1.94
C GLN A 904 -26.10 -34.08 0.80
N HIS A 905 -27.23 -33.35 0.83
CA HIS A 905 -27.54 -32.22 -0.03
C HIS A 905 -27.36 -30.94 0.77
N SER A 906 -26.17 -30.35 0.70
CA SER A 906 -25.86 -29.11 1.41
C SER A 906 -24.81 -28.28 0.68
N ASP A 907 -24.66 -27.05 1.13
CA ASP A 907 -23.60 -26.14 0.71
C ASP A 907 -22.37 -26.35 1.62
N PHE A 908 -21.35 -27.04 1.11
CA PHE A 908 -20.17 -27.41 1.86
C PHE A 908 -19.17 -26.25 1.95
N ALA A 909 -18.93 -25.73 3.15
CA ALA A 909 -18.06 -24.56 3.36
C ALA A 909 -16.56 -24.87 3.21
N TYR A 910 -15.90 -24.15 2.31
CA TYR A 910 -14.45 -24.24 2.09
C TYR A 910 -13.85 -22.88 1.70
N CYS A 911 -12.81 -22.44 2.41
CA CYS A 911 -12.07 -21.21 2.12
C CYS A 911 -12.95 -19.93 1.94
N GLY A 912 -14.07 -19.82 2.65
CA GLY A 912 -14.99 -18.68 2.58
C GLY A 912 -16.01 -18.72 1.44
N HIS A 913 -16.02 -19.81 0.68
CA HIS A 913 -17.03 -20.17 -0.32
C HIS A 913 -17.80 -21.38 0.19
N ALA A 914 -18.93 -21.66 -0.45
CA ALA A 914 -19.64 -22.92 -0.26
C ALA A 914 -19.81 -23.60 -1.62
N ILE A 915 -19.64 -24.93 -1.62
CA ILE A 915 -19.73 -25.77 -2.81
C ILE A 915 -20.96 -26.65 -2.62
N ASN A 916 -21.92 -26.58 -3.54
CA ASN A 916 -23.06 -27.48 -3.49
C ASN A 916 -22.59 -28.92 -3.71
N THR A 917 -22.92 -29.82 -2.79
CA THR A 917 -22.43 -31.22 -2.81
C THR A 917 -22.98 -32.05 -3.97
N VAL A 918 -23.99 -31.57 -4.70
CA VAL A 918 -24.59 -32.26 -5.84
C VAL A 918 -24.21 -31.58 -7.15
N SER A 919 -24.53 -30.30 -7.31
CA SER A 919 -24.35 -29.58 -8.58
C SER A 919 -22.93 -29.04 -8.78
N LEU A 920 -22.11 -29.02 -7.72
CA LEU A 920 -20.83 -28.32 -7.63
C LEU A 920 -20.93 -26.81 -7.85
N ASP A 921 -22.13 -26.23 -7.79
CA ASP A 921 -22.31 -24.79 -7.88
C ASP A 921 -21.58 -24.08 -6.72
N LEU A 922 -20.97 -22.94 -7.04
CA LEU A 922 -20.20 -22.12 -6.11
C LEU A 922 -21.03 -20.95 -5.59
N SER A 923 -21.13 -20.86 -4.26
CA SER A 923 -21.73 -19.73 -3.55
C SER A 923 -20.79 -19.18 -2.49
N LYS A 924 -21.21 -18.12 -1.79
CA LYS A 924 -20.46 -17.57 -0.64
C LYS A 924 -20.87 -18.30 0.63
N ASP A 925 -19.92 -18.51 1.55
CA ASP A 925 -20.24 -19.08 2.86
C ASP A 925 -21.15 -18.12 3.68
N HIS A 926 -22.43 -18.48 3.76
CA HIS A 926 -23.48 -17.68 4.39
C HIS A 926 -23.47 -17.77 5.91
N GLU A 927 -23.22 -18.95 6.48
CA GLU A 927 -23.22 -19.15 7.93
C GLU A 927 -22.14 -18.33 8.62
N ARG A 928 -20.93 -18.35 8.06
CA ARG A 928 -19.83 -17.54 8.57
C ARG A 928 -20.16 -16.06 8.54
N ARG A 929 -20.88 -15.60 7.51
CA ARG A 929 -21.22 -14.18 7.35
C ARG A 929 -22.31 -13.72 8.31
N ARG A 930 -23.33 -14.53 8.56
CA ARG A 930 -24.38 -14.24 9.56
C ARG A 930 -23.81 -14.01 10.96
N LYS A 931 -22.76 -14.77 11.33
CA LYS A 931 -22.07 -14.64 12.63
C LYS A 931 -21.12 -13.44 12.71
N THR A 932 -20.69 -12.86 11.58
CA THR A 932 -19.72 -11.75 11.57
C THR A 932 -20.40 -10.38 11.54
N ASN A 933 -20.00 -9.49 12.46
CA ASN A 933 -20.42 -8.09 12.41
C ASN A 933 -19.72 -7.36 11.23
N ILE A 934 -20.47 -7.07 10.18
CA ILE A 934 -19.94 -6.42 8.96
C ILE A 934 -19.45 -5.00 9.24
N ALA A 935 -20.03 -4.31 10.25
CA ALA A 935 -19.61 -2.97 10.64
C ALA A 935 -18.12 -2.93 11.03
N ASP A 936 -17.59 -3.96 11.68
CA ASP A 936 -16.19 -4.01 12.14
C ASP A 936 -15.19 -4.19 10.99
N SER A 937 -15.68 -4.51 9.79
CA SER A 937 -14.85 -4.61 8.58
C SER A 937 -14.74 -3.31 7.80
N VAL A 938 -15.67 -2.39 8.00
CA VAL A 938 -15.70 -1.10 7.31
C VAL A 938 -14.72 -0.15 8.00
N THR A 939 -13.91 0.56 7.22
CA THR A 939 -13.08 1.66 7.74
C THR A 939 -13.63 2.95 7.22
N VAL A 940 -13.83 3.95 8.09
CA VAL A 940 -14.39 5.24 7.71
C VAL A 940 -13.30 6.30 7.68
N ASP A 941 -13.30 7.08 6.61
CA ASP A 941 -12.40 8.23 6.47
C ASP A 941 -13.24 9.50 6.54
N CYS A 942 -13.13 10.20 7.67
CA CYS A 942 -13.83 11.46 7.92
C CYS A 942 -13.05 12.69 7.44
N SER A 943 -11.92 12.50 6.74
CA SER A 943 -11.03 13.59 6.34
C SER A 943 -11.53 14.34 5.09
N ARG A 944 -10.63 15.08 4.42
CA ARG A 944 -10.85 16.20 3.50
C ARG A 944 -12.05 16.11 2.54
N LEU A 945 -12.40 14.92 2.04
CA LEU A 945 -13.48 14.70 1.06
C LEU A 945 -14.27 13.41 1.41
N PRO A 946 -15.18 13.45 2.39
CA PRO A 946 -15.88 12.25 2.88
C PRO A 946 -16.77 11.63 1.80
N GLY A 947 -17.50 12.46 1.03
CA GLY A 947 -18.35 11.99 -0.07
C GLY A 947 -17.58 11.30 -1.21
N GLN A 948 -16.43 11.85 -1.61
CA GLN A 948 -15.56 11.19 -2.62
C GLN A 948 -15.02 9.85 -2.10
N THR A 949 -14.67 9.80 -0.82
CA THR A 949 -14.13 8.57 -0.22
C THR A 949 -15.21 7.51 -0.08
N PHE A 950 -16.44 7.90 0.27
CA PHE A 950 -17.62 7.04 0.21
C PHE A 950 -17.80 6.47 -1.20
N TYR A 951 -17.92 7.32 -2.22
CA TYR A 951 -18.08 6.92 -3.63
C TYR A 951 -17.02 5.87 -4.05
N ARG A 952 -15.74 6.18 -3.81
CA ARG A 952 -14.62 5.28 -4.15
C ARG A 952 -14.66 3.96 -3.38
N LYS A 953 -14.95 3.99 -2.06
CA LYS A 953 -14.98 2.78 -1.22
C LYS A 953 -16.15 1.88 -1.62
N THR A 954 -17.31 2.45 -1.93
CA THR A 954 -18.49 1.70 -2.37
C THR A 954 -18.24 1.03 -3.73
N LEU A 955 -17.71 1.74 -4.72
CA LEU A 955 -17.36 1.13 -6.01
C LEU A 955 -16.29 0.03 -5.88
N ASN A 956 -15.30 0.23 -5.02
CA ASN A 956 -14.29 -0.80 -4.76
C ASN A 956 -14.88 -2.01 -4.04
N ALA A 957 -15.87 -1.81 -3.15
CA ALA A 957 -16.55 -2.92 -2.49
C ALA A 957 -17.23 -3.84 -3.51
N VAL A 958 -17.92 -3.29 -4.51
CA VAL A 958 -18.55 -4.05 -5.60
C VAL A 958 -17.49 -4.83 -6.39
N LYS A 959 -16.39 -4.18 -6.80
CA LYS A 959 -15.30 -4.85 -7.52
C LYS A 959 -14.76 -6.07 -6.77
N LEU A 960 -14.66 -5.99 -5.45
CA LEU A 960 -14.20 -7.08 -4.59
C LEU A 960 -15.27 -8.16 -4.34
N GLN A 961 -16.54 -7.92 -4.70
CA GLN A 961 -17.60 -8.94 -4.59
C GLN A 961 -17.88 -9.65 -5.92
N MET A 962 -17.59 -9.01 -7.06
CA MET A 962 -17.87 -9.52 -8.41
C MET A 962 -16.79 -10.52 -8.89
N HIS A 963 -16.65 -11.64 -8.18
CA HIS A 963 -15.75 -12.72 -8.58
C HIS A 963 -16.39 -13.57 -9.69
N ALA A 964 -15.60 -13.89 -10.72
CA ALA A 964 -16.08 -14.64 -11.87
C ALA A 964 -16.59 -16.05 -11.52
N MET A 965 -15.99 -16.69 -10.50
CA MET A 965 -16.40 -18.01 -10.04
C MET A 965 -17.86 -18.06 -9.55
N LEU A 966 -18.40 -16.92 -9.12
CA LEU A 966 -19.77 -16.80 -8.60
C LEU A 966 -20.77 -16.34 -9.68
N LEU A 967 -20.26 -15.73 -10.75
CA LEU A 967 -21.06 -15.04 -11.77
C LEU A 967 -21.17 -15.82 -13.07
N SER A 968 -20.34 -16.85 -13.27
CA SER A 968 -20.31 -17.62 -14.51
C SER A 968 -21.55 -18.52 -14.61
N THR A 969 -22.45 -18.21 -15.55
CA THR A 969 -23.64 -19.01 -15.87
C THR A 969 -23.33 -20.25 -16.69
N LYS A 970 -22.13 -20.34 -17.27
CA LYS A 970 -21.63 -21.56 -17.92
C LYS A 970 -21.25 -22.65 -16.93
N TYR A 971 -20.88 -22.26 -15.70
CA TYR A 971 -20.47 -23.20 -14.65
C TYR A 971 -21.56 -23.40 -13.59
N ASN A 972 -22.10 -22.29 -13.06
CA ASN A 972 -23.15 -22.30 -12.05
C ASN A 972 -24.53 -22.25 -12.71
N GLY A 973 -25.53 -22.84 -12.04
CA GLY A 973 -26.92 -22.62 -12.37
C GLY A 973 -27.32 -21.14 -12.31
N VAL A 974 -28.23 -20.73 -13.19
CA VAL A 974 -28.69 -19.34 -13.30
C VAL A 974 -29.29 -18.83 -11.98
N GLN A 975 -30.04 -19.69 -11.27
CA GLN A 975 -30.60 -19.36 -9.95
C GLN A 975 -29.50 -19.08 -8.92
N THR A 976 -28.43 -19.88 -8.90
CA THR A 976 -27.27 -19.68 -8.01
C THR A 976 -26.56 -18.37 -8.32
N VAL A 977 -26.42 -18.02 -9.61
CA VAL A 977 -25.82 -16.74 -10.02
C VAL A 977 -26.69 -15.55 -9.56
N TRP A 978 -28.01 -15.63 -9.66
CA TRP A 978 -28.90 -14.58 -9.15
C TRP A 978 -28.79 -14.43 -7.63
N ALA A 979 -28.76 -15.54 -6.88
CA ALA A 979 -28.54 -15.53 -5.44
C ALA A 979 -27.20 -14.86 -5.10
N ASN A 980 -26.10 -15.32 -5.72
CA ASN A 980 -24.76 -14.76 -5.54
C ASN A 980 -24.69 -13.25 -5.82
N LEU A 981 -25.37 -12.79 -6.88
CA LEU A 981 -25.48 -11.36 -7.21
C LEU A 981 -26.24 -10.60 -6.12
N TYR A 982 -27.41 -11.09 -5.71
CA TYR A 982 -28.22 -10.46 -4.67
C TYR A 982 -27.47 -10.34 -3.34
N HIS A 983 -26.76 -11.40 -2.93
CA HIS A 983 -25.94 -11.39 -1.72
C HIS A 983 -24.79 -10.39 -1.83
N SER A 984 -24.15 -10.34 -2.99
CA SER A 984 -23.06 -9.40 -3.24
C SER A 984 -23.55 -7.95 -3.17
N PHE A 985 -24.72 -7.64 -3.72
CA PHE A 985 -25.33 -6.32 -3.61
C PHE A 985 -25.78 -6.00 -2.17
N SER A 986 -26.39 -6.95 -1.47
CA SER A 986 -26.79 -6.80 -0.06
C SER A 986 -25.60 -6.48 0.85
N GLU A 987 -24.46 -7.14 0.63
CA GLU A 987 -23.24 -6.85 1.39
C GLU A 987 -22.67 -5.46 1.07
N VAL A 988 -22.67 -5.06 -0.20
CA VAL A 988 -22.24 -3.71 -0.59
C VAL A 988 -23.19 -2.67 0.01
N ALA A 989 -24.50 -2.93 0.01
CA ALA A 989 -25.50 -2.07 0.61
C ALA A 989 -25.28 -1.90 2.12
N LEU A 990 -25.06 -3.01 2.84
CA LEU A 990 -24.80 -2.97 4.28
C LEU A 990 -23.49 -2.25 4.62
N LYS A 991 -22.42 -2.48 3.84
CA LYS A 991 -21.15 -1.75 3.99
C LYS A 991 -21.32 -0.25 3.74
N SER A 992 -22.10 0.11 2.71
CA SER A 992 -22.40 1.50 2.38
C SER A 992 -23.19 2.18 3.48
N TYR A 993 -24.22 1.50 3.99
CA TYR A 993 -25.03 1.95 5.11
C TYR A 993 -24.18 2.19 6.37
N HIS A 994 -23.39 1.21 6.80
CA HIS A 994 -22.51 1.37 7.96
C HIS A 994 -21.46 2.46 7.77
N TYR A 995 -20.97 2.66 6.54
CA TYR A 995 -20.05 3.75 6.24
C TYR A 995 -20.71 5.11 6.46
N LEU A 996 -21.90 5.32 5.88
CA LEU A 996 -22.66 6.56 6.03
C LEU A 996 -23.01 6.83 7.51
N HIS A 997 -23.48 5.81 8.21
CA HIS A 997 -23.86 5.92 9.61
C HIS A 997 -22.69 6.21 10.55
N SER A 998 -21.47 5.83 10.17
CA SER A 998 -20.26 6.10 10.96
C SER A 998 -19.68 7.51 10.69
N LEU A 999 -20.22 8.25 9.70
CA LEU A 999 -19.81 9.63 9.45
C LEU A 999 -20.50 10.58 10.46
N PRO A 1000 -19.83 11.65 10.89
CA PRO A 1000 -20.47 12.71 11.66
C PRO A 1000 -21.59 13.40 10.83
N ALA A 1001 -22.68 13.82 11.48
CA ALA A 1001 -23.86 14.40 10.82
C ALA A 1001 -23.55 15.54 9.81
N GLY A 1002 -22.56 16.40 10.10
CA GLY A 1002 -22.13 17.47 9.17
C GLY A 1002 -21.20 17.05 8.03
N LYS A 1003 -20.85 15.76 7.93
CA LYS A 1003 -19.96 15.18 6.92
C LYS A 1003 -20.61 14.06 6.10
N GLU A 1004 -21.87 13.74 6.39
CA GLU A 1004 -22.64 12.78 5.61
C GLU A 1004 -22.84 13.34 4.18
N PRO A 1005 -22.65 12.52 3.13
CA PRO A 1005 -22.92 12.96 1.77
C PRO A 1005 -24.42 13.19 1.56
N GLY A 1006 -24.77 14.25 0.84
CA GLY A 1006 -26.16 14.52 0.47
C GLY A 1006 -26.78 13.38 -0.35
N GLU A 1007 -28.10 13.25 -0.27
CA GLU A 1007 -28.84 12.13 -0.89
C GLU A 1007 -28.59 12.00 -2.39
N GLY A 1008 -28.45 13.12 -3.13
CA GLY A 1008 -28.13 13.09 -4.56
C GLY A 1008 -26.80 12.43 -4.89
N LEU A 1009 -25.77 12.60 -4.05
CA LEU A 1009 -24.49 11.90 -4.23
C LEU A 1009 -24.62 10.41 -3.89
N VAL A 1010 -25.43 10.06 -2.89
CA VAL A 1010 -25.72 8.66 -2.55
C VAL A 1010 -26.42 7.98 -3.72
N ILE A 1011 -27.50 8.57 -4.24
CA ILE A 1011 -28.23 8.05 -5.42
C ILE A 1011 -27.29 7.88 -6.61
N ARG A 1012 -26.48 8.89 -6.94
CA ARG A 1012 -25.49 8.80 -8.01
C ARG A 1012 -24.48 7.68 -7.79
N THR A 1013 -24.02 7.51 -6.56
CA THR A 1013 -23.08 6.43 -6.22
C THR A 1013 -23.70 5.06 -6.47
N LEU A 1014 -24.98 4.88 -6.11
CA LEU A 1014 -25.70 3.63 -6.32
C LEU A 1014 -25.93 3.32 -7.79
N ASP A 1015 -26.34 4.31 -8.59
CA ASP A 1015 -26.49 4.13 -10.04
C ASP A 1015 -25.15 3.74 -10.70
N GLU A 1016 -24.05 4.41 -10.33
CA GLU A 1016 -22.72 4.08 -10.82
C GLU A 1016 -22.22 2.70 -10.34
N VAL A 1017 -22.60 2.26 -9.14
CA VAL A 1017 -22.35 0.91 -8.63
C VAL A 1017 -23.01 -0.15 -9.51
N VAL A 1018 -24.27 0.08 -9.88
CA VAL A 1018 -25.04 -0.86 -10.70
C VAL A 1018 -24.51 -0.88 -12.14
N LYS A 1019 -24.25 0.29 -12.73
CA LYS A 1019 -23.58 0.39 -14.04
C LYS A 1019 -22.24 -0.33 -14.05
N LEU A 1020 -21.41 -0.12 -13.02
CA LEU A 1020 -20.14 -0.80 -12.89
C LEU A 1020 -20.32 -2.31 -12.76
N ALA A 1021 -21.27 -2.78 -11.96
CA ALA A 1021 -21.57 -4.21 -11.82
C ALA A 1021 -21.96 -4.83 -13.17
N CYS A 1022 -22.87 -4.21 -13.94
CA CYS A 1022 -23.24 -4.66 -15.28
C CYS A 1022 -22.04 -4.74 -16.23
N VAL A 1023 -21.11 -3.78 -16.15
CA VAL A 1023 -19.87 -3.82 -16.92
C VAL A 1023 -18.96 -4.96 -16.46
N LEU A 1024 -18.78 -5.16 -15.16
CA LEU A 1024 -17.91 -6.22 -14.61
C LEU A 1024 -18.44 -7.62 -14.89
N MET A 1025 -19.77 -7.80 -14.85
CA MET A 1025 -20.44 -9.06 -15.18
C MET A 1025 -20.15 -9.50 -16.62
N LYS A 1026 -20.05 -8.54 -17.56
CA LYS A 1026 -19.77 -8.81 -18.97
C LYS A 1026 -18.29 -8.78 -19.32
N ARG A 1027 -17.49 -7.97 -18.61
CA ARG A 1027 -16.06 -7.76 -18.87
C ARG A 1027 -15.21 -8.58 -17.90
N ARG A 1028 -15.13 -9.89 -18.12
CA ARG A 1028 -14.00 -10.70 -17.64
C ARG A 1028 -13.18 -11.14 -18.85
N LYS A 1029 -11.87 -10.87 -18.82
CA LYS A 1029 -10.95 -11.46 -19.78
C LYS A 1029 -10.63 -12.88 -19.33
N ARG A 1030 -10.66 -13.84 -20.27
CA ARG A 1030 -10.26 -15.24 -20.04
C ARG A 1030 -8.82 -15.25 -19.51
N THR A 1031 -8.56 -15.99 -18.45
CA THR A 1031 -7.20 -16.26 -17.98
C THR A 1031 -6.70 -17.56 -18.60
N SER A 1032 -5.38 -17.73 -18.70
CA SER A 1032 -4.78 -18.99 -19.18
C SER A 1032 -5.15 -20.21 -18.35
N LYS A 1033 -5.63 -20.02 -17.11
CA LYS A 1033 -6.09 -21.08 -16.21
C LYS A 1033 -7.54 -21.50 -16.44
N ASP A 1034 -8.36 -20.68 -17.11
CA ASP A 1034 -9.79 -20.98 -17.27
C ASP A 1034 -10.00 -22.02 -18.38
N ILE A 1035 -10.59 -23.15 -18.01
CA ILE A 1035 -10.92 -24.24 -18.95
C ILE A 1035 -12.18 -23.89 -19.73
N LEU A 1036 -13.23 -23.46 -19.02
CA LEU A 1036 -14.48 -23.03 -19.64
C LEU A 1036 -14.43 -21.52 -19.93
N PRO A 1037 -14.96 -21.06 -21.09
CA PRO A 1037 -15.08 -19.64 -21.35
C PRO A 1037 -16.04 -19.02 -20.32
N TYR A 1038 -15.69 -17.84 -19.83
CA TYR A 1038 -16.56 -17.12 -18.92
C TYR A 1038 -17.74 -16.53 -19.69
N GLU A 1039 -18.93 -16.87 -19.24
CA GLU A 1039 -20.18 -16.32 -19.73
C GLU A 1039 -21.07 -15.96 -18.54
N CYS A 1040 -21.80 -14.85 -18.66
CA CYS A 1040 -22.80 -14.41 -17.69
C CYS A 1040 -24.05 -13.95 -18.46
N CYS A 1041 -25.05 -14.82 -18.52
CA CYS A 1041 -26.29 -14.58 -19.27
C CYS A 1041 -27.29 -13.66 -18.52
N VAL A 1042 -26.90 -13.11 -17.36
CA VAL A 1042 -27.77 -12.24 -16.56
C VAL A 1042 -27.94 -10.89 -17.26
N SER A 1043 -29.19 -10.48 -17.48
CA SER A 1043 -29.49 -9.23 -18.17
C SER A 1043 -29.20 -8.01 -17.29
N ASN A 1044 -28.96 -6.85 -17.93
CA ASN A 1044 -28.77 -5.59 -17.19
C ASN A 1044 -30.01 -5.23 -16.35
N ALA A 1045 -31.22 -5.59 -16.80
CA ALA A 1045 -32.46 -5.37 -16.08
C ALA A 1045 -32.54 -6.25 -14.82
N GLN A 1046 -32.16 -7.53 -14.93
CA GLN A 1046 -32.10 -8.44 -13.78
C GLN A 1046 -31.11 -7.96 -12.72
N ALA A 1047 -29.89 -7.56 -13.15
CA ALA A 1047 -28.87 -7.04 -12.24
C ALA A 1047 -29.33 -5.76 -11.51
N ARG A 1048 -29.98 -4.83 -12.24
CA ARG A 1048 -30.58 -3.61 -11.67
C ARG A 1048 -31.66 -3.94 -10.65
N TRP A 1049 -32.58 -4.85 -10.96
CA TRP A 1049 -33.65 -5.25 -10.05
C TRP A 1049 -33.08 -5.84 -8.74
N LEU A 1050 -32.13 -6.77 -8.84
CA LEU A 1050 -31.49 -7.39 -7.67
C LEU A 1050 -30.76 -6.35 -6.81
N ALA A 1051 -30.01 -5.45 -7.43
CA ALA A 1051 -29.30 -4.40 -6.73
C ALA A 1051 -30.27 -3.45 -6.00
N TYR A 1052 -31.24 -2.87 -6.70
CA TYR A 1052 -32.19 -1.93 -6.09
C TYR A 1052 -33.02 -2.56 -4.99
N THR A 1053 -33.41 -3.82 -5.14
CA THR A 1053 -34.13 -4.58 -4.09
C THR A 1053 -33.26 -4.79 -2.85
N ALA A 1054 -31.98 -5.12 -3.03
CA ALA A 1054 -31.02 -5.28 -1.93
C ALA A 1054 -30.76 -3.95 -1.19
N PHE A 1055 -30.52 -2.87 -1.94
CA PHE A 1055 -30.32 -1.54 -1.35
C PHE A 1055 -31.58 -1.03 -0.65
N HIS A 1056 -32.76 -1.26 -1.23
CA HIS A 1056 -34.03 -0.90 -0.58
C HIS A 1056 -34.19 -1.65 0.74
N ALA A 1057 -33.97 -2.97 0.78
CA ALA A 1057 -34.10 -3.77 2.01
C ALA A 1057 -33.20 -3.29 3.15
N VAL A 1058 -31.95 -2.91 2.85
CA VAL A 1058 -30.99 -2.43 3.88
C VAL A 1058 -31.35 -1.02 4.35
N PHE A 1059 -31.65 -0.09 3.45
CA PHE A 1059 -31.89 1.31 3.80
C PHE A 1059 -33.29 1.54 4.41
N LEU A 1060 -34.24 0.63 4.17
CA LEU A 1060 -35.59 0.70 4.75
C LEU A 1060 -35.58 0.64 6.28
N GLN A 1061 -34.59 -0.04 6.89
CA GLN A 1061 -34.50 -0.19 8.35
C GLN A 1061 -34.45 1.16 9.10
N ARG A 1062 -34.09 2.28 8.44
CA ARG A 1062 -34.19 3.65 8.98
C ARG A 1062 -34.71 4.66 7.95
N GLN A 1063 -35.97 4.47 7.55
CA GLN A 1063 -36.65 5.27 6.53
C GLN A 1063 -36.59 6.80 6.73
N THR A 1064 -36.53 7.29 7.96
CA THR A 1064 -36.59 8.73 8.28
C THR A 1064 -35.38 9.53 7.82
N LYS A 1065 -34.21 8.90 7.61
CA LYS A 1065 -32.97 9.58 7.17
C LYS A 1065 -32.70 9.50 5.67
N HIS A 1066 -33.42 8.64 4.94
CA HIS A 1066 -33.12 8.32 3.54
C HIS A 1066 -34.38 8.36 2.66
N GLY A 1067 -35.29 9.29 2.95
CA GLY A 1067 -36.59 9.38 2.29
C GLY A 1067 -36.47 9.53 0.78
N GLY A 1068 -35.64 10.47 0.30
CA GLY A 1068 -35.48 10.70 -1.14
C GLY A 1068 -34.81 9.53 -1.86
N LEU A 1069 -33.84 8.87 -1.22
CA LEU A 1069 -33.24 7.65 -1.75
C LEU A 1069 -34.25 6.50 -1.86
N LEU A 1070 -35.05 6.27 -0.82
CA LEU A 1070 -36.05 5.20 -0.80
C LEU A 1070 -37.16 5.46 -1.81
N GLN A 1071 -37.59 6.72 -1.96
CA GLN A 1071 -38.55 7.11 -2.99
C GLN A 1071 -37.96 6.88 -4.39
N TRP A 1072 -36.73 7.31 -4.64
CA TRP A 1072 -36.06 7.04 -5.92
C TRP A 1072 -35.96 5.54 -6.22
N LEU A 1073 -35.56 4.71 -5.24
CA LEU A 1073 -35.50 3.25 -5.40
C LEU A 1073 -36.89 2.64 -5.70
N LYS A 1074 -37.95 3.12 -5.03
CA LYS A 1074 -39.32 2.68 -5.31
C LYS A 1074 -39.75 3.05 -6.73
N THR A 1075 -39.48 4.27 -7.18
CA THR A 1075 -39.77 4.71 -8.55
C THR A 1075 -39.01 3.87 -9.58
N GLN A 1076 -37.74 3.56 -9.33
CA GLN A 1076 -36.95 2.69 -10.22
C GLN A 1076 -37.53 1.27 -10.25
N LEU A 1077 -37.81 0.66 -9.09
CA LEU A 1077 -38.39 -0.69 -9.01
C LEU A 1077 -39.79 -0.80 -9.62
N ALA A 1078 -40.55 0.30 -9.66
CA ALA A 1078 -41.87 0.38 -10.30
C ALA A 1078 -41.82 0.59 -11.83
N SER A 1079 -40.63 0.80 -12.41
CA SER A 1079 -40.48 0.93 -13.87
C SER A 1079 -40.90 -0.36 -14.57
N ARG A 1080 -41.52 -0.23 -15.75
CA ARG A 1080 -42.07 -1.36 -16.52
C ARG A 1080 -41.02 -2.44 -16.80
N ASP A 1081 -39.80 -2.03 -17.15
CA ASP A 1081 -38.67 -2.93 -17.45
C ASP A 1081 -38.25 -3.80 -16.25
N LEU A 1082 -38.30 -3.24 -15.03
CA LEU A 1082 -37.94 -3.93 -13.79
C LEU A 1082 -39.13 -4.69 -13.19
N GLY A 1083 -40.36 -4.19 -13.40
CA GLY A 1083 -41.60 -4.85 -12.98
C GLY A 1083 -41.78 -6.24 -13.60
N VAL A 1084 -41.37 -6.43 -14.86
CA VAL A 1084 -41.39 -7.74 -15.54
C VAL A 1084 -40.47 -8.76 -14.86
N GLN A 1085 -39.31 -8.32 -14.36
CA GLN A 1085 -38.33 -9.20 -13.71
C GLN A 1085 -38.72 -9.61 -12.29
N ARG A 1086 -39.69 -8.90 -11.67
CA ARG A 1086 -40.10 -9.12 -10.29
C ARG A 1086 -40.59 -10.55 -10.04
N LYS A 1087 -41.49 -11.08 -10.89
CA LYS A 1087 -42.05 -12.43 -10.72
C LYS A 1087 -40.96 -13.52 -10.70
N LEU A 1088 -39.89 -13.33 -11.48
CA LEU A 1088 -38.79 -14.27 -11.61
C LEU A 1088 -37.80 -14.20 -10.44
N LEU A 1089 -37.50 -12.99 -9.94
CA LEU A 1089 -36.40 -12.75 -9.00
C LEU A 1089 -36.86 -12.56 -7.54
N GLU A 1090 -38.15 -12.32 -7.29
CA GLU A 1090 -38.72 -12.17 -5.94
C GLU A 1090 -38.47 -13.37 -5.01
N PRO A 1091 -38.53 -14.63 -5.47
CA PRO A 1091 -38.18 -15.78 -4.62
C PRO A 1091 -36.74 -15.74 -4.11
N VAL A 1092 -35.79 -15.29 -4.95
CA VAL A 1092 -34.36 -15.18 -4.59
C VAL A 1092 -34.14 -14.16 -3.47
N ALA A 1093 -34.84 -13.02 -3.54
CA ALA A 1093 -34.75 -11.99 -2.51
C ALA A 1093 -35.42 -12.41 -1.19
N LYS A 1094 -36.54 -13.16 -1.25
CA LYS A 1094 -37.24 -13.69 -0.07
C LYS A 1094 -36.44 -14.78 0.63
N GLY A 1095 -35.78 -15.67 -0.10
CA GLY A 1095 -34.95 -16.75 0.45
C GLY A 1095 -33.71 -16.30 1.21
N TYR A 1096 -33.35 -15.01 1.16
CA TYR A 1096 -32.21 -14.45 1.90
C TYR A 1096 -32.55 -13.92 3.30
N ARG A 1097 -33.84 -13.72 3.61
CA ARG A 1097 -34.25 -13.09 4.88
C ARG A 1097 -34.09 -14.00 6.09
#